data_AF-A0A8S0XSE1-F1
#
_entry.id   AF-A0A8S0XSE1-F1
#
_cell.length_a   1.000
_cell.length_b   1.000
_cell.length_c   1.000
_cell.angle_alpha   90.00
_cell.angle_beta   90.00
_cell.angle_gamma   90.00
#
_symmetry.space_group_name_H-M   'P 1'
#
loop_
_entity.id
_entity.type
_entity.pdbx_description
1 polymer ?
#
loop_
_entity_poly.entity_id
_entity_poly.type
_entity_poly.pdbx_seq_one_letter_code
_entity_poly.pdbx_strand_id
1 'polypeptide(L)'
;MDIVSSVERIVNPDAENAHELLQQLRLTSSPSAAQIHQDIEKRLLLPNQSLPSHWLPSYQVHWEHKISVPDLLRSEPAPAPTTVAFVRAGLDGHVTGYTEAPSTRLASGLTSISLNRAPGPSKNFVRGKSGFVPFWPGGLDSGSVDSNNGPKVVKDIKGLRTVAPGLSRGLRLPGDPVEDTELVAISNDGMDASEEQEDEIPPPGPPLDEDQGTSLDQSKDVDDLLPASRSNLRPVGAPRKKRRQIVQKRDWAHVIDVNTPLHNFHELVPEMAHKYPFELDTFQKQAVYHLEMGNSVFVAAHTSAGKTVVAEYAIALAEKHMTRAIYTSPIKALSNQKFRDFKQTFSSSSVGILTGDVQINPEASCLIMTTEILRSMLYKGADLIRDVEFVIFDEVHYVNDAERGVVWEEVIIMLPDHVNIILLSATVPNTKEFADWVGRTKKKDIYVISTPQRPVPLEHYLYAGREIYKIVDAGRNFLGQGYKEAGEAVRRKQDKEREAAGLPPVQRVGARGAQRGQQRGGPAARGGRGAPVPARGSYGGSSQRTIHTAEDKNLYVHLLGHLRKKSLLPVVVFTFSKKRCEENAATLTNADLCTSVEKSEVHIAIEKALSRLKGSDRKLPQIARTRDLLSRGIGIHHGGLLPLVKELVEILFARGLVKILFATETFAMGVNMPARSVVFSHIRKHDGRNFREILPGEYTQMAGRAGRRGLDPTGTVIVVTNDSLPEQITLHTMILGTPGKLSSQFRLTYNMILNLLRVEALRVEEMIKRSFSENASQRLLPEQQKKVIESEKQLTSLPKLQCDVCLPDIETQYDEISDITRKNQDLYEITIAQRQASKTFFPGRVVVLRDGHFRHNNIAVLLKAAPVPTLDSGVLAKGRTYFVLAWVHPDTKSKKQDIEAQVVPPMWPISPTSLIVENGVYELTAVPLSSIAIVTAKTIKIQVNDIVDRHLISRMREAIASLESIAGEFSSTGSILEVDWSHIRSFEFQEILKSRNSLIKRINNKQCIICPDYSDHFQVMHSQKVLKANIAYLKLAISDQNLELIPDYEQRIAVLRDLRFIDENSTVLLKGRVACEINSANELILTELILENALAGYEPEEVVALLSCFVFQEKTDVEPVLSPKLEVGRDAILAISDRVGRIQDLHKVASEDFRSSLKFGLVEVVYEWAKGMPFEQITNLTDVAEGTIVRVITRLDETCREVRDAARVIGDAELFKKMEESQIKIKRDIVFAASLYF
;
A
#
# COMPACT_ATOMS: atom_id res chain seq x y z
N MET A 1 -70.75 32.31 18.51
CA MET A 1 -70.27 32.96 19.76
C MET A 1 -70.18 31.96 20.91
N ASP A 2 -71.10 30.99 21.03
CA ASP A 2 -71.10 30.01 22.12
C ASP A 2 -69.85 29.10 22.23
N ILE A 3 -69.24 28.69 21.11
CA ILE A 3 -68.04 27.83 21.15
C ILE A 3 -66.84 28.58 21.76
N VAL A 4 -66.75 29.89 21.56
CA VAL A 4 -65.61 30.70 22.04
C VAL A 4 -65.67 30.87 23.55
N SER A 5 -66.87 31.08 24.13
CA SER A 5 -67.02 31.18 25.58
C SER A 5 -66.83 29.84 26.29
N SER A 6 -67.22 28.72 25.68
CA SER A 6 -66.93 27.39 26.21
C SER A 6 -65.42 27.07 26.20
N VAL A 7 -64.68 27.53 25.19
CA VAL A 7 -63.22 27.35 25.11
C VAL A 7 -62.49 28.16 26.20
N GLU A 8 -62.91 29.39 26.48
CA GLU A 8 -62.33 30.17 27.60
C GLU A 8 -62.53 29.48 28.97
N ARG A 9 -63.70 28.85 29.20
CA ARG A 9 -63.98 28.05 30.41
C ARG A 9 -63.17 26.76 30.50
N ILE A 10 -62.67 26.23 29.38
CA ILE A 10 -61.78 25.06 29.34
C ILE A 10 -60.32 25.47 29.63
N VAL A 11 -59.90 26.65 29.16
CA VAL A 11 -58.54 27.16 29.34
C VAL A 11 -58.28 27.56 30.81
N ASN A 12 -59.31 28.01 31.55
CA ASN A 12 -59.26 28.23 32.99
C ASN A 12 -60.29 27.33 33.72
N PRO A 13 -59.93 26.07 34.02
CA PRO A 13 -60.90 25.08 34.51
C PRO A 13 -61.16 25.21 36.03
N ASP A 14 -62.39 25.56 36.39
CA ASP A 14 -62.92 25.37 37.75
C ASP A 14 -63.71 24.05 37.82
N ALA A 15 -63.58 23.31 38.93
CA ALA A 15 -64.14 21.97 39.09
C ALA A 15 -65.69 21.92 38.98
N GLU A 16 -66.38 23.03 39.27
CA GLU A 16 -67.84 23.14 39.16
C GLU A 16 -68.32 23.25 37.70
N ASN A 17 -67.45 23.70 36.78
CA ASN A 17 -67.81 23.92 35.37
C ASN A 17 -67.82 22.64 34.53
N ALA A 18 -67.27 21.53 35.03
CA ALA A 18 -67.11 20.29 34.27
C ALA A 18 -68.45 19.65 33.85
N HIS A 19 -69.46 19.69 34.73
CA HIS A 19 -70.77 19.08 34.45
C HIS A 19 -71.58 19.90 33.44
N GLU A 20 -71.47 21.23 33.51
CA GLU A 20 -72.07 22.17 32.56
C GLU A 20 -71.38 22.09 31.18
N LEU A 21 -70.05 22.01 31.15
CA LEU A 21 -69.25 21.84 29.93
C LEU A 21 -69.59 20.53 29.20
N LEU A 22 -69.70 19.41 29.92
CA LEU A 22 -70.08 18.12 29.35
C LEU A 22 -71.49 18.13 28.72
N GLN A 23 -72.42 18.90 29.32
CA GLN A 23 -73.78 19.07 28.80
C GLN A 23 -73.82 20.05 27.60
N GLN A 24 -73.06 21.15 27.65
CA GLN A 24 -72.92 22.10 26.53
C GLN A 24 -72.26 21.47 25.30
N LEU A 25 -71.26 20.60 25.52
CA LEU A 25 -70.59 19.82 24.46
C LEU A 25 -71.46 18.65 23.96
N ARG A 26 -72.66 18.43 24.53
CA ARG A 26 -73.61 17.36 24.19
C ARG A 26 -73.03 15.94 24.27
N LEU A 27 -72.01 15.73 25.11
CA LEU A 27 -71.33 14.44 25.27
C LEU A 27 -72.07 13.48 26.24
N THR A 28 -73.09 13.96 26.94
CA THR A 28 -73.86 13.20 27.94
C THR A 28 -75.23 12.70 27.45
N SER A 29 -75.76 13.21 26.33
CA SER A 29 -77.04 12.77 25.77
C SER A 29 -76.84 11.73 24.67
N SER A 30 -77.50 10.56 24.79
CA SER A 30 -77.60 9.61 23.67
C SER A 30 -78.30 10.27 22.47
N PRO A 31 -77.84 10.03 21.23
CA PRO A 31 -78.44 10.63 20.06
C PRO A 31 -79.89 10.15 19.93
N SER A 32 -80.79 11.07 19.56
CA SER A 32 -82.21 10.72 19.41
C SER A 32 -82.41 9.77 18.23
N ALA A 33 -83.46 8.95 18.25
CA ALA A 33 -83.75 8.01 17.16
C ALA A 33 -83.86 8.72 15.79
N ALA A 34 -84.32 9.96 15.76
CA ALA A 34 -84.37 10.79 14.55
C ALA A 34 -82.97 11.21 14.06
N GLN A 35 -82.04 11.54 14.96
CA GLN A 35 -80.65 11.83 14.60
C GLN A 35 -79.92 10.59 14.11
N ILE A 36 -80.13 9.44 14.75
CA ILE A 36 -79.58 8.15 14.29
C ILE A 36 -80.11 7.83 12.90
N HIS A 37 -81.41 8.01 12.66
CA HIS A 37 -82.00 7.81 11.33
C HIS A 37 -81.37 8.75 10.29
N GLN A 38 -81.21 10.03 10.63
CA GLN A 38 -80.64 11.03 9.73
C GLN A 38 -79.14 10.79 9.43
N ASP A 39 -78.39 10.28 10.41
CA ASP A 39 -76.98 9.90 10.23
C ASP A 39 -76.84 8.61 9.42
N ILE A 40 -77.70 7.62 9.64
CA ILE A 40 -77.78 6.41 8.81
C ILE A 40 -78.11 6.80 7.37
N GLU A 41 -79.10 7.67 7.18
CA GLU A 41 -79.49 8.17 5.87
C GLU A 41 -78.34 8.90 5.19
N LYS A 42 -77.65 9.81 5.90
CA LYS A 42 -76.50 10.54 5.34
C LYS A 42 -75.31 9.66 5.01
N ARG A 43 -75.05 8.62 5.81
CA ARG A 43 -73.84 7.81 5.68
C ARG A 43 -74.00 6.62 4.74
N LEU A 44 -75.21 6.07 4.61
CA LEU A 44 -75.46 4.83 3.87
C LEU A 44 -76.42 5.00 2.70
N LEU A 45 -77.37 5.94 2.77
CA LEU A 45 -78.42 6.09 1.75
C LEU A 45 -78.17 7.26 0.79
N LEU A 46 -77.51 8.32 1.24
CA LEU A 46 -77.12 9.41 0.36
C LEU A 46 -75.93 9.00 -0.53
N PRO A 47 -75.96 9.35 -1.83
CA PRO A 47 -74.82 9.10 -2.70
C PRO A 47 -73.62 9.92 -2.25
N ASN A 48 -72.43 9.29 -2.23
CA ASN A 48 -71.19 9.99 -1.93
C ASN A 48 -70.94 11.10 -2.97
N GLN A 49 -70.53 12.28 -2.50
CA GLN A 49 -70.28 13.44 -3.37
C GLN A 49 -69.10 13.23 -4.33
N SER A 50 -68.22 12.27 -4.04
CA SER A 50 -67.11 11.85 -4.90
C SER A 50 -67.24 10.37 -5.26
N LEU A 51 -66.86 10.03 -6.49
CA LEU A 51 -66.78 8.64 -6.93
C LEU A 51 -65.84 7.85 -6.00
N PRO A 52 -66.28 6.70 -5.46
CA PRO A 52 -65.42 5.83 -4.67
C PRO A 52 -64.22 5.33 -5.47
N SER A 53 -63.06 5.20 -4.83
CA SER A 53 -61.81 4.77 -5.48
C SER A 53 -61.91 3.40 -6.16
N HIS A 54 -62.76 2.50 -5.67
CA HIS A 54 -62.98 1.18 -6.24
C HIS A 54 -63.81 1.20 -7.55
N TRP A 55 -64.50 2.30 -7.86
CA TRP A 55 -65.20 2.48 -9.14
C TRP A 55 -64.31 3.11 -10.21
N LEU A 56 -63.25 3.83 -9.81
CA LEU A 56 -62.34 4.50 -10.74
C LEU A 56 -61.74 3.56 -11.81
N PRO A 57 -61.28 2.33 -11.51
CA PRO A 57 -60.75 1.43 -12.54
C PRO A 57 -61.75 1.09 -13.65
N SER A 58 -63.06 1.07 -13.33
CA SER A 58 -64.12 0.75 -14.28
C SER A 58 -64.51 1.94 -15.16
N TYR A 59 -64.34 3.17 -14.66
CA TYR A 59 -64.75 4.40 -15.35
C TYR A 59 -63.58 5.21 -15.94
N GLN A 60 -62.36 4.98 -15.49
CA GLN A 60 -61.18 5.68 -15.99
C GLN A 60 -60.69 5.04 -17.28
N VAL A 61 -60.59 5.85 -18.34
CA VAL A 61 -59.95 5.46 -19.59
C VAL A 61 -58.53 6.02 -19.61
N HIS A 62 -57.53 5.15 -19.72
CA HIS A 62 -56.14 5.57 -19.92
C HIS A 62 -55.89 5.79 -21.42
N TRP A 63 -55.56 7.01 -21.81
CA TRP A 63 -55.26 7.34 -23.20
C TRP A 63 -53.80 6.97 -23.49
N GLU A 64 -53.55 5.97 -24.33
CA GLU A 64 -52.20 5.62 -24.78
C GLU A 64 -51.67 6.69 -25.75
N HIS A 65 -50.90 7.64 -25.24
CA HIS A 65 -50.19 8.60 -26.08
C HIS A 65 -48.91 7.93 -26.62
N LYS A 66 -48.79 7.79 -27.95
CA LYS A 66 -47.55 7.29 -28.56
C LYS A 66 -46.45 8.33 -28.35
N ILE A 67 -45.39 7.95 -27.63
CA ILE A 67 -44.24 8.82 -27.37
C ILE A 67 -43.53 9.12 -28.70
N SER A 68 -43.44 10.40 -29.05
CA SER A 68 -42.62 10.88 -30.16
C SER A 68 -41.15 10.81 -29.73
N VAL A 69 -40.36 9.90 -30.34
CA VAL A 69 -38.91 9.79 -30.08
C VAL A 69 -38.17 11.12 -30.31
N PRO A 70 -38.49 11.93 -31.35
CA PRO A 70 -37.91 13.27 -31.51
C PRO A 70 -38.05 14.18 -30.28
N ASP A 71 -39.15 14.08 -29.54
CA ASP A 71 -39.41 14.96 -28.38
C ASP A 71 -38.49 14.64 -27.18
N LEU A 72 -37.89 13.45 -27.17
CA LEU A 72 -36.90 13.03 -26.17
C LEU A 72 -35.48 13.52 -26.51
N LEU A 73 -35.22 13.90 -27.76
CA LEU A 73 -33.91 14.38 -28.20
C LEU A 73 -33.72 15.83 -27.74
N ARG A 74 -32.67 16.06 -26.95
CA ARG A 74 -32.26 17.40 -26.53
C ARG A 74 -30.97 17.77 -27.24
N SER A 75 -31.00 18.87 -27.98
CA SER A 75 -29.79 19.52 -28.49
C SER A 75 -29.35 20.60 -27.50
N GLU A 76 -28.09 20.56 -27.07
CA GLU A 76 -27.52 21.66 -26.29
C GLU A 76 -27.28 22.87 -27.21
N PRO A 77 -27.60 24.10 -26.78
CA PRO A 77 -27.29 25.28 -27.57
C PRO A 77 -25.78 25.41 -27.78
N ALA A 78 -25.37 25.82 -28.98
CA ALA A 78 -23.96 26.04 -29.28
C ALA A 78 -23.39 27.14 -28.36
N PRO A 79 -22.19 26.95 -27.78
CA PRO A 79 -21.54 27.99 -26.99
C PRO A 79 -21.19 29.19 -27.89
N ALA A 80 -21.06 30.37 -27.29
CA ALA A 80 -20.61 31.56 -28.02
C ALA A 80 -19.21 31.34 -28.62
N PRO A 81 -18.99 31.67 -29.91
CA PRO A 81 -17.73 31.41 -30.60
C PRO A 81 -16.58 32.32 -30.16
N THR A 82 -16.88 33.46 -29.51
CA THR A 82 -15.90 34.43 -29.02
C THR A 82 -16.06 34.70 -27.52
N THR A 83 -14.94 35.06 -26.88
CA THR A 83 -14.85 35.53 -25.49
C THR A 83 -14.13 36.87 -25.45
N VAL A 84 -14.38 37.66 -24.40
CA VAL A 84 -13.77 39.00 -24.26
C VAL A 84 -12.43 38.88 -23.52
N ALA A 85 -11.34 39.26 -24.17
CA ALA A 85 -10.00 39.37 -23.57
C ALA A 85 -9.66 40.84 -23.30
N PHE A 86 -9.18 41.14 -22.10
CA PHE A 86 -8.81 42.51 -21.72
C PHE A 86 -7.37 42.84 -22.12
N VAL A 87 -7.18 43.96 -22.83
CA VAL A 87 -5.86 44.47 -23.21
C VAL A 87 -5.34 45.38 -22.08
N ARG A 88 -4.14 45.08 -21.60
CA ARG A 88 -3.44 45.85 -20.56
C ARG A 88 -2.26 46.60 -21.16
N ALA A 89 -2.06 47.86 -20.77
CA ALA A 89 -0.93 48.69 -21.22
C ALA A 89 -0.31 49.48 -20.06
N GLY A 90 0.96 49.87 -20.20
CA GLY A 90 1.75 50.55 -19.17
C GLY A 90 2.56 49.61 -18.28
N LEU A 91 3.37 50.18 -17.37
CA LEU A 91 4.19 49.43 -16.40
C LEU A 91 3.33 48.77 -15.31
N ASP A 92 2.26 49.44 -14.88
CA ASP A 92 1.33 48.94 -13.85
C ASP A 92 0.26 47.97 -14.41
N GLY A 93 0.18 47.84 -15.74
CA GLY A 93 -0.72 46.87 -16.40
C GLY A 93 -2.21 47.19 -16.28
N HIS A 94 -2.60 48.47 -16.27
CA HIS A 94 -4.01 48.85 -16.26
C HIS A 94 -4.75 48.38 -17.52
N VAL A 95 -6.02 47.99 -17.36
CA VAL A 95 -6.90 47.58 -18.47
C VAL A 95 -7.25 48.82 -19.29
N THR A 96 -6.79 48.87 -20.54
CA THR A 96 -7.03 50.00 -21.46
C THR A 96 -8.12 49.72 -22.48
N GLY A 97 -8.47 48.46 -22.72
CA GLY A 97 -9.50 48.07 -23.67
C GLY A 97 -9.81 46.58 -23.63
N TYR A 98 -10.62 46.12 -24.59
CA TYR A 98 -10.99 44.72 -24.75
C TYR A 98 -10.95 44.31 -26.22
N THR A 99 -10.70 43.02 -26.48
CA THR A 99 -10.66 42.41 -27.81
C THR A 99 -11.40 41.07 -27.76
N GLU A 100 -12.14 40.73 -28.81
CA GLU A 100 -12.75 39.41 -28.92
C GLU A 100 -11.70 38.37 -29.33
N ALA A 101 -11.60 37.29 -28.54
CA ALA A 101 -10.74 36.15 -28.78
C ALA A 101 -11.59 34.90 -29.04
N PRO A 102 -11.15 33.96 -29.90
CA PRO A 102 -11.89 32.72 -30.15
C PRO A 102 -12.06 31.92 -28.86
N SER A 103 -13.29 31.47 -28.61
CA SER A 103 -13.66 30.70 -27.43
C SER A 103 -13.56 29.20 -27.70
N THR A 104 -12.85 28.47 -26.84
CA THR A 104 -12.89 27.01 -26.84
C THR A 104 -14.06 26.54 -25.97
N ARG A 105 -14.87 25.57 -26.44
CA ARG A 105 -15.96 24.99 -25.66
C ARG A 105 -15.43 24.49 -24.31
N LEU A 106 -15.89 25.10 -23.22
CA LEU A 106 -15.55 24.65 -21.87
C LEU A 106 -16.24 23.31 -21.61
N ALA A 107 -15.44 22.25 -21.57
CA ALA A 107 -15.92 20.94 -21.19
C ALA A 107 -16.37 20.93 -19.72
N SER A 108 -17.26 20.02 -19.37
CA SER A 108 -17.73 19.84 -17.99
C SER A 108 -16.88 18.80 -17.26
N GLY A 109 -17.10 18.66 -15.95
CA GLY A 109 -16.48 17.61 -15.16
C GLY A 109 -16.76 16.18 -15.62
N LEU A 110 -17.71 15.96 -16.53
CA LEU A 110 -18.02 14.64 -17.09
C LEU A 110 -17.10 14.24 -18.25
N THR A 111 -16.53 15.23 -18.96
CA THR A 111 -15.85 14.99 -20.24
C THR A 111 -14.41 15.47 -20.28
N SER A 112 -13.97 16.28 -19.31
CA SER A 112 -12.60 16.82 -19.32
C SER A 112 -11.91 16.75 -17.97
N ILE A 113 -10.63 16.38 -18.04
CA ILE A 113 -9.63 16.34 -16.97
C ILE A 113 -8.93 17.69 -16.75
N SER A 114 -9.21 18.70 -17.58
CA SER A 114 -8.56 20.01 -17.52
C SER A 114 -8.98 20.79 -16.27
N LEU A 115 -8.04 21.54 -15.68
CA LEU A 115 -8.31 22.46 -14.57
C LEU A 115 -9.28 23.58 -15.01
N ASN A 116 -9.28 23.95 -16.29
CA ASN A 116 -10.10 25.02 -16.85
C ASN A 116 -11.53 24.61 -17.18
N ARG A 117 -11.94 23.35 -16.89
CA ARG A 117 -13.31 22.88 -17.14
C ARG A 117 -14.36 23.67 -16.34
N ALA A 118 -15.61 23.73 -16.77
CA ALA A 118 -16.65 24.45 -16.02
C ALA A 118 -16.88 23.81 -14.62
N PRO A 119 -16.99 24.61 -13.53
CA PRO A 119 -17.22 24.09 -12.18
C PRO A 119 -18.62 23.48 -12.05
N GLY A 120 -18.74 22.45 -11.21
CA GLY A 120 -20.02 21.81 -10.90
C GLY A 120 -20.91 22.66 -9.98
N PRO A 121 -22.17 22.24 -9.77
CA PRO A 121 -23.08 22.90 -8.84
C PRO A 121 -22.58 22.82 -7.39
N SER A 122 -22.92 23.82 -6.56
CA SER A 122 -22.42 23.99 -5.19
C SER A 122 -22.53 22.73 -4.30
N LYS A 123 -23.60 21.94 -4.45
CA LYS A 123 -23.80 20.68 -3.71
C LYS A 123 -22.66 19.67 -3.89
N ASN A 124 -22.02 19.65 -5.06
CA ASN A 124 -20.97 18.68 -5.40
C ASN A 124 -19.56 19.29 -5.37
N PHE A 125 -19.44 20.58 -5.06
CA PHE A 125 -18.16 21.31 -5.11
C PHE A 125 -17.09 20.71 -4.20
N VAL A 126 -17.50 20.27 -3.00
CA VAL A 126 -16.58 19.82 -1.94
C VAL A 126 -16.21 18.34 -2.06
N ARG A 127 -17.17 17.43 -2.21
CA ARG A 127 -16.91 15.98 -2.27
C ARG A 127 -16.74 15.43 -3.69
N GLY A 128 -17.05 16.23 -4.70
CA GLY A 128 -17.14 15.78 -6.08
C GLY A 128 -18.34 14.85 -6.33
N LYS A 129 -18.39 14.28 -7.52
CA LYS A 129 -19.40 13.30 -7.94
C LYS A 129 -18.69 12.14 -8.61
N SER A 130 -19.12 10.90 -8.37
CA SER A 130 -18.49 9.73 -9.00
C SER A 130 -18.57 9.72 -10.53
N GLY A 131 -19.55 10.43 -11.10
CA GLY A 131 -19.63 10.63 -12.54
C GLY A 131 -18.59 11.59 -13.11
N PHE A 132 -17.94 12.42 -12.29
CA PHE A 132 -16.88 13.31 -12.77
C PHE A 132 -15.58 12.54 -13.01
N VAL A 133 -14.82 13.01 -13.99
CA VAL A 133 -13.42 12.59 -14.16
C VAL A 133 -12.53 13.40 -13.21
N PRO A 134 -11.44 12.82 -12.68
CA PRO A 134 -10.46 13.53 -11.87
C PRO A 134 -9.76 14.64 -12.68
N PHE A 135 -9.11 15.57 -11.98
CA PHE A 135 -8.19 16.51 -12.62
C PHE A 135 -6.91 15.79 -13.06
N TRP A 136 -6.26 16.29 -14.10
CA TRP A 136 -4.98 15.74 -14.58
C TRP A 136 -3.92 15.72 -13.46
N PRO A 137 -3.34 14.55 -13.13
CA PRO A 137 -2.31 14.48 -12.11
C PRO A 137 -1.01 15.15 -12.55
N GLY A 138 -0.38 15.89 -11.64
CA GLY A 138 0.90 16.57 -11.88
C GLY A 138 2.04 15.58 -12.18
N GLY A 139 2.98 16.01 -13.03
CA GLY A 139 4.16 15.25 -13.44
C GLY A 139 3.92 14.17 -14.49
N LEU A 140 2.68 13.94 -14.94
CA LEU A 140 2.40 13.19 -16.17
C LEU A 140 2.69 14.08 -17.37
N ASP A 141 3.50 13.60 -18.31
CA ASP A 141 3.61 14.24 -19.60
C ASP A 141 2.21 14.23 -20.21
N SER A 142 1.71 15.40 -20.61
CA SER A 142 0.44 15.51 -21.33
C SER A 142 0.63 14.77 -22.64
N GLY A 143 0.40 13.46 -22.62
CA GLY A 143 0.40 12.64 -23.80
C GLY A 143 -0.56 13.32 -24.76
N SER A 144 -0.06 13.74 -25.92
CA SER A 144 -0.88 13.73 -27.11
C SER A 144 -1.47 12.32 -27.15
N VAL A 145 -2.69 12.16 -26.63
CA VAL A 145 -3.50 10.99 -26.97
C VAL A 145 -3.43 10.98 -28.48
N ASP A 146 -2.72 9.99 -29.04
CA ASP A 146 -2.48 9.90 -30.47
C ASP A 146 -3.85 9.96 -31.14
N SER A 147 -4.24 11.14 -31.61
CA SER A 147 -5.50 11.38 -32.32
C SER A 147 -5.59 10.54 -33.60
N ASN A 148 -4.48 9.89 -33.98
CA ASN A 148 -4.33 9.01 -35.13
C ASN A 148 -4.56 7.51 -34.82
N ASN A 149 -4.77 7.12 -33.56
CA ASN A 149 -5.12 5.74 -33.19
C ASN A 149 -6.53 5.66 -32.59
N GLY A 150 -7.52 6.23 -33.30
CA GLY A 150 -8.89 5.76 -33.12
C GLY A 150 -8.95 4.24 -33.35
N PRO A 151 -9.81 3.49 -32.64
CA PRO A 151 -9.94 2.05 -32.88
C PRO A 151 -10.11 1.82 -34.39
N LYS A 152 -9.41 0.82 -34.95
CA LYS A 152 -9.65 0.32 -36.32
C LYS A 152 -11.05 -0.30 -36.36
N VAL A 153 -12.07 0.55 -36.31
CA VAL A 153 -13.46 0.16 -36.51
C VAL A 153 -13.60 -0.10 -38.00
N VAL A 154 -14.00 -1.33 -38.33
CA VAL A 154 -14.25 -1.76 -39.71
C VAL A 154 -15.21 -0.75 -40.33
N LYS A 155 -14.70 0.04 -41.28
CA LYS A 155 -15.52 0.92 -42.10
C LYS A 155 -16.13 0.05 -43.19
N ASP A 156 -17.45 -0.06 -43.23
CA ASP A 156 -18.14 -0.62 -44.39
C ASP A 156 -18.03 0.34 -45.60
N ILE A 157 -18.39 -0.20 -46.77
CA ILE A 157 -18.08 0.17 -48.18
C ILE A 157 -18.25 1.67 -48.56
N LYS A 158 -18.77 2.55 -47.69
CA LYS A 158 -18.97 3.99 -47.97
C LYS A 158 -18.64 4.94 -46.80
N GLY A 159 -17.83 4.52 -45.81
CA GLY A 159 -17.42 5.39 -44.69
C GLY A 159 -18.49 5.67 -43.64
N LEU A 160 -19.69 5.10 -43.77
CA LEU A 160 -20.75 5.11 -42.76
C LEU A 160 -20.40 4.15 -41.62
N ARG A 161 -20.69 4.56 -40.38
CA ARG A 161 -20.55 3.71 -39.20
C ARG A 161 -21.86 2.95 -38.96
N THR A 162 -21.90 1.70 -39.40
CA THR A 162 -23.05 0.78 -39.27
C THR A 162 -23.18 0.19 -37.86
N VAL A 163 -22.05 0.02 -37.18
CA VAL A 163 -21.95 -0.54 -35.82
C VAL A 163 -21.41 0.51 -34.85
N ALA A 164 -22.06 0.63 -33.68
CA ALA A 164 -21.59 1.53 -32.63
C ALA A 164 -20.30 0.98 -31.99
N PRO A 165 -19.33 1.85 -31.61
CA PRO A 165 -18.08 1.41 -31.00
C PRO A 165 -18.30 0.55 -29.75
N GLY A 166 -17.59 -0.58 -29.65
CA GLY A 166 -17.66 -1.49 -28.52
C GLY A 166 -18.82 -2.49 -28.55
N LEU A 167 -19.72 -2.42 -29.54
CA LEU A 167 -20.79 -3.39 -29.75
C LEU A 167 -20.53 -4.19 -31.04
N SER A 168 -21.05 -5.42 -31.11
CA SER A 168 -21.01 -6.25 -32.32
C SER A 168 -22.23 -6.04 -33.22
N ARG A 169 -23.37 -5.60 -32.67
CA ARG A 169 -24.63 -5.43 -33.39
C ARG A 169 -24.81 -3.99 -33.89
N GLY A 170 -25.06 -3.84 -35.19
CA GLY A 170 -25.43 -2.57 -35.84
C GLY A 170 -26.92 -2.25 -35.82
N LEU A 171 -27.28 -1.11 -36.42
CA LEU A 171 -28.67 -0.70 -36.61
C LEU A 171 -29.36 -1.62 -37.65
N ARG A 172 -30.48 -2.26 -37.28
CA ARG A 172 -31.33 -3.01 -38.22
C ARG A 172 -32.56 -2.18 -38.55
N LEU A 173 -32.83 -1.97 -39.84
CA LEU A 173 -34.01 -1.22 -40.27
C LEU A 173 -35.20 -2.19 -40.44
N PRO A 174 -36.45 -1.72 -40.26
CA PRO A 174 -37.63 -2.55 -40.50
C PRO A 174 -37.67 -3.01 -41.97
N GLY A 175 -37.43 -4.30 -42.23
CA GLY A 175 -37.39 -4.89 -43.59
C GLY A 175 -36.14 -5.73 -43.89
N ASP A 176 -35.09 -5.64 -43.07
CA ASP A 176 -33.88 -6.45 -43.24
C ASP A 176 -34.14 -7.92 -42.86
N PRO A 177 -33.56 -8.91 -43.60
CA PRO A 177 -33.77 -10.33 -43.33
C PRO A 177 -33.26 -10.70 -41.93
N VAL A 178 -34.09 -11.46 -41.20
CA VAL A 178 -33.76 -11.94 -39.85
C VAL A 178 -32.87 -13.18 -39.98
N GLU A 179 -31.56 -12.98 -40.05
CA GLU A 179 -30.64 -14.06 -39.68
C GLU A 179 -30.51 -14.08 -38.15
N ASP A 180 -31.20 -15.07 -37.55
CA ASP A 180 -31.09 -15.43 -36.15
C ASP A 180 -29.72 -16.06 -35.90
N THR A 181 -28.72 -15.25 -35.57
CA THR A 181 -27.46 -15.74 -35.00
C THR A 181 -27.61 -15.90 -33.48
N GLU A 182 -28.41 -16.88 -33.05
CA GLU A 182 -28.18 -17.59 -31.79
C GLU A 182 -28.02 -19.08 -32.13
N LEU A 183 -26.89 -19.67 -31.71
CA LEU A 183 -26.50 -21.09 -31.81
C LEU A 183 -25.74 -21.55 -33.07
N VAL A 184 -24.50 -21.07 -33.26
CA VAL A 184 -23.44 -21.95 -33.81
C VAL A 184 -22.16 -21.76 -32.98
N ALA A 185 -22.01 -22.64 -31.99
CA ALA A 185 -20.72 -22.91 -31.39
C ALA A 185 -20.01 -24.01 -32.21
N ILE A 186 -18.75 -23.75 -32.56
CA ILE A 186 -17.73 -24.73 -32.96
C ILE A 186 -17.94 -25.43 -34.33
N SER A 187 -17.29 -24.90 -35.36
CA SER A 187 -16.50 -25.71 -36.29
C SER A 187 -15.57 -24.82 -37.12
N ASN A 188 -14.27 -25.00 -36.93
CA ASN A 188 -13.25 -24.77 -37.96
C ASN A 188 -13.68 -25.51 -39.24
N ASP A 189 -13.69 -24.83 -40.37
CA ASP A 189 -12.87 -25.18 -41.53
C ASP A 189 -12.95 -24.09 -42.58
N GLY A 190 -11.81 -23.80 -43.22
CA GLY A 190 -11.73 -22.85 -44.31
C GLY A 190 -12.28 -23.42 -45.61
N MET A 191 -12.80 -22.55 -46.47
CA MET A 191 -12.68 -22.64 -47.92
C MET A 191 -13.25 -21.38 -48.59
N ASP A 192 -12.57 -20.95 -49.65
CA ASP A 192 -12.95 -19.93 -50.62
C ASP A 192 -14.36 -20.13 -51.19
N ALA A 193 -15.07 -19.04 -51.48
CA ALA A 193 -15.96 -18.96 -52.65
C ALA A 193 -16.35 -17.50 -52.99
N SER A 194 -15.78 -17.04 -54.11
CA SER A 194 -16.39 -16.33 -55.25
C SER A 194 -17.48 -15.27 -55.06
N GLU A 195 -17.15 -14.11 -55.61
CA GLU A 195 -17.98 -13.05 -56.21
C GLU A 195 -19.34 -13.53 -56.78
N GLU A 196 -20.42 -12.87 -56.34
CA GLU A 196 -21.65 -12.73 -57.14
C GLU A 196 -22.07 -11.25 -57.19
N GLN A 197 -22.43 -10.84 -58.40
CA GLN A 197 -22.82 -9.49 -58.83
C GLN A 197 -24.24 -9.16 -58.35
N GLU A 198 -24.43 -7.99 -57.72
CA GLU A 198 -25.76 -7.38 -57.56
C GLU A 198 -25.90 -6.15 -58.46
N ASP A 199 -27.05 -6.13 -59.16
CA ASP A 199 -27.47 -5.17 -60.16
C ASP A 199 -27.66 -3.73 -59.63
N GLU A 200 -27.36 -2.78 -60.51
CA GLU A 200 -27.41 -1.33 -60.32
C GLU A 200 -28.81 -0.78 -59.96
N ILE A 201 -28.88 -0.04 -58.85
CA ILE A 201 -29.88 1.02 -58.64
C ILE A 201 -29.11 2.35 -58.63
N PRO A 202 -29.51 3.37 -59.43
CA PRO A 202 -28.72 4.58 -59.62
C PRO A 202 -28.62 5.42 -58.34
N PRO A 203 -27.47 6.06 -58.06
CA PRO A 203 -27.22 6.75 -56.79
C PRO A 203 -27.99 8.08 -56.71
N PRO A 204 -28.59 8.43 -55.56
CA PRO A 204 -28.97 9.81 -55.30
C PRO A 204 -27.74 10.57 -54.79
N GLY A 205 -27.17 11.40 -55.67
CA GLY A 205 -26.28 12.53 -55.32
C GLY A 205 -24.82 12.19 -55.02
N PRO A 206 -23.87 13.10 -55.34
CA PRO A 206 -22.47 12.90 -55.00
C PRO A 206 -22.30 12.95 -53.47
N PRO A 207 -21.41 12.13 -52.89
CA PRO A 207 -20.99 12.33 -51.51
C PRO A 207 -20.34 13.71 -51.42
N LEU A 208 -20.82 14.55 -50.50
CA LEU A 208 -20.07 15.71 -50.06
C LEU A 208 -18.89 15.21 -49.22
N ASP A 209 -17.81 14.82 -49.91
CA ASP A 209 -16.49 14.73 -49.30
C ASP A 209 -15.98 16.16 -49.05
N GLU A 210 -16.55 16.82 -48.05
CA GLU A 210 -15.85 17.87 -47.32
C GLU A 210 -15.25 17.25 -46.06
N ASP A 211 -14.33 16.30 -46.25
CA ASP A 211 -13.29 16.05 -45.26
C ASP A 211 -12.32 17.24 -45.33
N GLN A 212 -12.80 18.42 -44.93
CA GLN A 212 -11.92 19.49 -44.48
C GLN A 212 -11.29 19.00 -43.18
N GLY A 213 -10.28 18.15 -43.33
CA GLY A 213 -9.33 17.91 -42.28
C GLY A 213 -8.87 19.28 -41.82
N THR A 214 -9.24 19.66 -40.60
CA THR A 214 -8.61 20.73 -39.86
C THR A 214 -7.15 20.34 -39.70
N SER A 215 -6.35 20.69 -40.71
CA SER A 215 -4.94 20.92 -40.54
C SER A 215 -4.83 22.10 -39.58
N LEU A 216 -4.87 21.79 -38.29
CA LEU A 216 -4.19 22.62 -37.30
C LEU A 216 -2.72 22.53 -37.72
N ASP A 217 -2.34 23.48 -38.56
CA ASP A 217 -1.02 23.74 -39.09
C ASP A 217 -0.14 24.11 -37.88
N GLN A 218 0.26 23.10 -37.08
CA GLN A 218 1.10 23.22 -35.87
C GLN A 218 2.50 23.81 -36.17
N SER A 219 2.73 24.26 -37.40
CA SER A 219 3.94 24.97 -37.83
C SER A 219 3.81 26.51 -37.81
N LYS A 220 2.61 27.08 -37.59
CA LYS A 220 2.41 28.55 -37.53
C LYS A 220 2.10 29.14 -36.15
N ASP A 221 1.82 28.34 -35.14
CA ASP A 221 1.15 28.85 -33.92
C ASP A 221 2.04 29.26 -32.74
N VAL A 222 3.38 29.16 -32.80
CA VAL A 222 4.18 29.64 -31.65
C VAL A 222 4.33 31.17 -31.66
N ASP A 223 4.35 31.80 -32.84
CA ASP A 223 4.48 33.26 -32.95
C ASP A 223 3.13 34.00 -32.83
N ASP A 224 2.00 33.36 -33.21
CA ASP A 224 0.65 33.94 -33.07
C ASP A 224 -0.01 33.71 -31.69
N LEU A 225 0.50 32.75 -30.88
CA LEU A 225 0.10 32.54 -29.48
C LEU A 225 0.86 33.45 -28.49
N LEU A 226 1.86 34.19 -28.95
CA LEU A 226 2.43 35.30 -28.18
C LEU A 226 1.46 36.49 -28.27
N PRO A 227 1.09 37.15 -27.16
CA PRO A 227 0.22 38.32 -27.23
C PRO A 227 0.78 39.31 -28.26
N ALA A 228 -0.05 39.72 -29.22
CA ALA A 228 0.29 40.69 -30.29
C ALA A 228 0.66 42.11 -29.77
N SER A 229 0.93 42.26 -28.47
CA SER A 229 1.43 43.49 -27.83
C SER A 229 2.97 43.62 -27.84
N ARG A 230 3.72 42.70 -28.48
CA ARG A 230 5.19 42.78 -28.59
C ARG A 230 5.73 42.87 -30.03
N SER A 231 5.02 43.55 -30.92
CA SER A 231 5.43 43.73 -32.32
C SER A 231 6.55 44.76 -32.57
N ASN A 232 7.47 45.07 -31.62
CA ASN A 232 8.55 46.04 -31.91
C ASN A 232 9.89 45.90 -31.16
N LEU A 233 10.31 44.71 -30.72
CA LEU A 233 11.72 44.50 -30.33
C LEU A 233 12.23 43.13 -30.79
N ARG A 234 12.77 43.06 -32.01
CA ARG A 234 13.65 41.96 -32.42
C ARG A 234 15.07 42.23 -31.90
N PRO A 235 15.59 41.49 -30.91
CA PRO A 235 17.03 41.43 -30.74
C PRO A 235 17.59 40.57 -31.88
N VAL A 236 18.46 41.16 -32.72
CA VAL A 236 19.28 40.41 -33.68
C VAL A 236 20.24 39.53 -32.88
N GLY A 237 19.86 38.28 -32.65
CA GLY A 237 20.69 37.26 -32.00
C GLY A 237 20.96 36.11 -32.96
N ALA A 238 22.21 35.94 -33.36
CA ALA A 238 22.69 34.88 -34.26
C ALA A 238 22.19 33.46 -33.87
N PRO A 239 22.04 32.54 -34.84
CA PRO A 239 21.55 31.19 -34.57
C PRO A 239 22.53 30.43 -33.68
N ARG A 240 22.22 30.33 -32.38
CA ARG A 240 22.91 29.39 -31.49
C ARG A 240 22.53 27.98 -31.90
N LYS A 241 23.51 27.21 -32.38
CA LYS A 241 23.42 25.76 -32.61
C LYS A 241 22.69 25.12 -31.41
N LYS A 242 21.65 24.32 -31.66
CA LYS A 242 21.00 23.47 -30.66
C LYS A 242 22.10 22.65 -29.96
N ARG A 243 22.53 23.11 -28.78
CA ARG A 243 23.42 22.34 -27.91
C ARG A 243 22.63 21.07 -27.59
N ARG A 244 23.17 19.90 -27.93
CA ARG A 244 22.65 18.61 -27.43
C ARG A 244 22.37 18.82 -25.94
N GLN A 245 21.11 18.72 -25.52
CA GLN A 245 20.79 18.67 -24.11
C GLN A 245 21.51 17.43 -23.58
N ILE A 246 22.66 17.66 -22.96
CA ILE A 246 23.23 16.66 -22.08
C ILE A 246 22.16 16.51 -21.01
N VAL A 247 21.50 15.35 -20.98
CA VAL A 247 20.59 14.96 -19.90
C VAL A 247 21.47 14.86 -18.64
N GLN A 248 21.78 16.02 -18.05
CA GLN A 248 22.38 16.09 -16.74
C GLN A 248 21.30 15.60 -15.78
N LYS A 249 21.69 14.67 -14.92
CA LYS A 249 20.86 14.12 -13.85
C LYS A 249 20.36 15.30 -13.01
N ARG A 250 19.10 15.73 -13.24
CA ARG A 250 18.46 16.75 -12.42
C ARG A 250 18.05 16.05 -11.12
N ASP A 251 18.71 16.43 -10.03
CA ASP A 251 18.32 16.00 -8.69
C ASP A 251 17.10 16.81 -8.25
N TRP A 252 15.98 16.15 -7.95
CA TRP A 252 14.74 16.79 -7.52
C TRP A 252 14.68 17.05 -6.02
N ALA A 253 15.46 16.30 -5.23
CA ALA A 253 15.51 16.42 -3.78
C ALA A 253 16.83 17.06 -3.30
N HIS A 254 16.72 18.24 -2.70
CA HIS A 254 17.83 19.00 -2.14
C HIS A 254 17.90 18.82 -0.62
N VAL A 255 19.01 18.29 -0.11
CA VAL A 255 19.20 18.13 1.35
C VAL A 255 19.83 19.40 1.90
N ILE A 256 19.16 20.00 2.88
CA ILE A 256 19.63 21.21 3.57
C ILE A 256 20.40 20.80 4.83
N ASP A 257 21.58 21.38 5.02
CA ASP A 257 22.33 21.24 6.28
C ASP A 257 21.76 22.20 7.33
N VAL A 258 21.06 21.63 8.31
CA VAL A 258 20.41 22.36 9.41
C VAL A 258 21.41 23.08 10.32
N ASN A 259 22.68 22.66 10.31
CA ASN A 259 23.73 23.31 11.11
C ASN A 259 24.16 24.66 10.54
N THR A 260 23.76 25.01 9.31
CA THR A 260 24.07 26.31 8.71
C THR A 260 23.03 27.35 9.17
N PRO A 261 23.41 28.32 10.03
CA PRO A 261 22.47 29.31 10.54
C PRO A 261 22.10 30.36 9.47
N LEU A 262 20.82 30.70 9.40
CA LEU A 262 20.30 31.82 8.60
C LEU A 262 20.27 33.09 9.46
N HIS A 263 21.36 33.85 9.48
CA HIS A 263 21.43 35.11 10.24
C HIS A 263 20.63 36.25 9.59
N ASN A 264 20.48 36.23 8.26
CA ASN A 264 19.78 37.24 7.46
C ASN A 264 18.30 36.87 7.17
N PHE A 265 17.67 36.07 8.03
CA PHE A 265 16.30 35.57 7.80
C PHE A 265 15.27 36.69 7.58
N HIS A 266 15.33 37.76 8.36
CA HIS A 266 14.40 38.89 8.25
C HIS A 266 14.67 39.80 7.03
N GLU A 267 15.85 39.71 6.42
CA GLU A 267 16.14 40.37 5.14
C GLU A 267 15.60 39.56 3.96
N LEU A 268 15.70 38.22 4.05
CA LEU A 268 15.21 37.29 3.04
C LEU A 268 13.68 37.22 3.02
N VAL A 269 13.04 37.28 4.18
CA VAL A 269 11.57 37.26 4.34
C VAL A 269 11.13 38.52 5.11
N PRO A 270 11.00 39.66 4.42
CA PRO A 270 10.67 40.94 5.06
C PRO A 270 9.23 40.98 5.60
N GLU A 271 8.28 40.41 4.85
CA GLU A 271 6.86 40.34 5.23
C GLU A 271 6.41 38.90 5.47
N MET A 272 6.71 38.40 6.67
CA MET A 272 6.25 37.08 7.12
C MET A 272 4.71 36.99 7.13
N ALA A 273 4.16 35.89 6.63
CA ALA A 273 2.72 35.63 6.66
C ALA A 273 2.16 35.49 8.09
N HIS A 274 2.95 34.91 9.01
CA HIS A 274 2.59 34.75 10.42
C HIS A 274 3.77 35.08 11.33
N LYS A 275 3.54 35.86 12.40
CA LYS A 275 4.56 36.25 13.37
C LYS A 275 4.44 35.42 14.65
N TYR A 276 5.56 34.90 15.14
CA TYR A 276 5.62 34.07 16.36
C TYR A 276 6.21 34.86 17.54
N PRO A 277 5.76 34.60 18.79
CA PRO A 277 6.27 35.27 19.97
C PRO A 277 7.64 34.74 20.44
N PHE A 278 8.12 33.64 19.84
CA PHE A 278 9.40 33.00 20.12
C PHE A 278 10.28 32.97 18.85
N GLU A 279 11.59 32.88 19.04
CA GLU A 279 12.52 32.74 17.92
C GLU A 279 12.42 31.35 17.30
N LEU A 280 12.34 31.30 15.97
CA LEU A 280 12.27 30.06 15.22
C LEU A 280 13.62 29.32 15.21
N ASP A 281 13.57 27.99 15.32
CA ASP A 281 14.75 27.13 15.19
C ASP A 281 15.31 27.21 13.75
N THR A 282 16.60 26.89 13.55
CA THR A 282 17.25 27.01 12.22
C THR A 282 16.52 26.22 11.13
N PHE A 283 16.09 25.00 11.44
CA PHE A 283 15.34 24.16 10.51
C PHE A 283 13.96 24.75 10.16
N GLN A 284 13.32 25.47 11.09
CA GLN A 284 12.04 26.14 10.85
C GLN A 284 12.24 27.37 9.97
N LYS A 285 13.29 28.17 10.19
CA LYS A 285 13.66 29.31 9.34
C LYS A 285 13.94 28.87 7.90
N GLN A 286 14.68 27.78 7.71
CA GLN A 286 14.93 27.19 6.39
C GLN A 286 13.62 26.77 5.71
N ALA A 287 12.74 26.07 6.44
CA ALA A 287 11.46 25.63 5.89
C ALA A 287 10.59 26.82 5.44
N VAL A 288 10.47 27.86 6.28
CA VAL A 288 9.70 29.07 5.96
C VAL A 288 10.25 29.78 4.72
N TYR A 289 11.59 29.91 4.62
CA TYR A 289 12.23 30.53 3.45
C TYR A 289 11.89 29.77 2.15
N HIS A 290 11.97 28.44 2.15
CA HIS A 290 11.65 27.66 0.95
C HIS A 290 10.16 27.67 0.60
N LEU A 291 9.26 27.78 1.59
CA LEU A 291 7.83 27.93 1.36
C LEU A 291 7.48 29.28 0.72
N GLU A 292 8.10 30.38 1.15
CA GLU A 292 7.94 31.71 0.52
C GLU A 292 8.43 31.74 -0.94
N MET A 293 9.43 30.92 -1.28
CA MET A 293 9.88 30.75 -2.66
C MET A 293 8.92 29.87 -3.50
N GLY A 294 7.83 29.36 -2.92
CA GLY A 294 6.87 28.48 -3.59
C GLY A 294 7.35 27.04 -3.77
N ASN A 295 8.39 26.61 -3.04
CA ASN A 295 8.93 25.25 -3.15
C ASN A 295 8.27 24.28 -2.17
N SER A 296 8.31 22.99 -2.50
CA SER A 296 7.85 21.92 -1.61
C SER A 296 8.90 21.58 -0.56
N VAL A 297 8.48 21.21 0.66
CA VAL A 297 9.39 20.96 1.78
C VAL A 297 9.09 19.62 2.46
N PHE A 298 10.15 18.93 2.88
CA PHE A 298 10.06 17.72 3.69
C PHE A 298 10.81 17.90 5.01
N VAL A 299 10.06 17.99 6.10
CA VAL A 299 10.60 18.19 7.45
C VAL A 299 10.56 16.88 8.23
N ALA A 300 11.74 16.34 8.52
CA ALA A 300 11.92 15.17 9.38
C ALA A 300 12.49 15.58 10.74
N ALA A 301 11.63 15.62 11.76
CA ALA A 301 12.00 16.04 13.11
C ALA A 301 11.26 15.22 14.17
N HIS A 302 11.82 15.15 15.38
CA HIS A 302 11.18 14.45 16.50
C HIS A 302 9.79 14.98 16.81
N THR A 303 8.93 14.14 17.38
CA THR A 303 7.65 14.58 17.95
C THR A 303 7.91 15.67 19.01
N SER A 304 7.04 16.68 19.04
CA SER A 304 7.18 17.88 19.89
C SER A 304 8.39 18.80 19.58
N ALA A 305 9.06 18.61 18.42
CA ALA A 305 10.11 19.53 17.95
C ALA A 305 9.60 20.88 17.41
N GLY A 306 8.29 21.05 17.23
CA GLY A 306 7.72 22.26 16.63
C GLY A 306 7.51 22.15 15.12
N LYS A 307 7.25 20.95 14.60
CA LYS A 307 6.87 20.71 13.19
C LYS A 307 5.62 21.51 12.78
N THR A 308 4.70 21.74 13.72
CA THR A 308 3.45 22.49 13.49
C THR A 308 3.68 23.91 12.98
N VAL A 309 4.81 24.56 13.34
CA VAL A 309 5.16 25.91 12.86
C VAL A 309 5.18 25.97 11.33
N VAL A 310 5.70 24.92 10.68
CA VAL A 310 5.78 24.86 9.21
C VAL A 310 4.39 24.74 8.59
N ALA A 311 3.49 23.96 9.23
CA ALA A 311 2.10 23.85 8.80
C ALA A 311 1.32 25.16 8.99
N GLU A 312 1.45 25.79 10.16
CA GLU A 312 0.80 27.06 10.48
C GLU A 312 1.24 28.16 9.51
N TYR A 313 2.53 28.24 9.20
CA TYR A 313 3.04 29.21 8.24
C TYR A 313 2.46 29.00 6.84
N ALA A 314 2.37 27.75 6.37
CA ALA A 314 1.78 27.44 5.07
C ALA A 314 0.28 27.77 4.98
N ILE A 315 -0.46 27.57 6.08
CA ILE A 315 -1.88 27.96 6.17
C ILE A 315 -2.02 29.49 6.08
N ALA A 316 -1.19 30.23 6.81
CA ALA A 316 -1.19 31.69 6.76
C ALA A 316 -0.76 32.22 5.38
N LEU A 317 0.19 31.55 4.73
CA LEU A 317 0.65 31.90 3.38
C LEU A 317 -0.45 31.69 2.34
N ALA A 318 -1.20 30.58 2.43
CA ALA A 318 -2.35 30.33 1.58
C ALA A 318 -3.43 31.42 1.76
N GLU A 319 -3.71 31.82 3.00
CA GLU A 319 -4.65 32.91 3.30
C GLU A 319 -4.18 34.24 2.69
N LYS A 320 -2.88 34.54 2.75
CA LYS A 320 -2.26 35.72 2.09
C LYS A 320 -2.39 35.66 0.57
N HIS A 321 -2.29 34.47 -0.03
CA HIS A 321 -2.42 34.25 -1.47
C HIS A 321 -3.88 34.16 -1.95
N MET A 322 -4.87 34.22 -1.04
CA MET A 322 -6.29 33.95 -1.33
C MET A 322 -6.53 32.54 -1.91
N THR A 323 -5.68 31.59 -1.52
CA THR A 323 -5.77 30.16 -1.86
C THR A 323 -6.19 29.35 -0.63
N ARG A 324 -6.34 28.04 -0.80
CA ARG A 324 -6.70 27.10 0.27
C ARG A 324 -5.52 26.19 0.64
N ALA A 325 -5.50 25.80 1.90
CA ALA A 325 -4.59 24.79 2.42
C ALA A 325 -5.37 23.57 2.95
N ILE A 326 -4.93 22.37 2.59
CA ILE A 326 -5.48 21.12 3.13
C ILE A 326 -4.49 20.52 4.13
N TYR A 327 -4.96 20.30 5.36
CA TYR A 327 -4.23 19.56 6.38
C TYR A 327 -4.74 18.12 6.44
N THR A 328 -3.89 17.17 6.07
CA THR A 328 -4.21 15.74 6.14
C THR A 328 -3.58 15.13 7.39
N SER A 329 -4.39 14.36 8.11
CA SER A 329 -3.97 13.57 9.27
C SER A 329 -4.40 12.12 9.08
N PRO A 330 -3.54 11.14 9.42
CA PRO A 330 -3.91 9.72 9.29
C PRO A 330 -5.01 9.31 10.28
N ILE A 331 -5.21 10.02 11.40
CA ILE A 331 -6.11 9.60 12.47
C ILE A 331 -7.19 10.67 12.70
N LYS A 332 -8.46 10.24 12.76
CA LYS A 332 -9.62 11.11 13.03
C LYS A 332 -9.52 11.86 14.36
N ALA A 333 -9.04 11.22 15.42
CA ALA A 333 -8.81 11.86 16.71
C ALA A 333 -7.80 13.02 16.61
N LEU A 334 -6.72 12.83 15.84
CA LEU A 334 -5.74 13.88 15.60
C LEU A 334 -6.33 15.00 14.73
N SER A 335 -7.17 14.69 13.74
CA SER A 335 -7.91 15.70 12.96
C SER A 335 -8.80 16.57 13.84
N ASN A 336 -9.53 15.97 14.79
CA ASN A 336 -10.36 16.70 15.76
C ASN A 336 -9.51 17.56 16.70
N GLN A 337 -8.38 17.05 17.18
CA GLN A 337 -7.45 17.83 18.01
C GLN A 337 -6.90 19.03 17.24
N LYS A 338 -6.40 18.81 16.02
CA LYS A 338 -5.83 19.86 15.17
C LYS A 338 -6.86 20.90 14.77
N PHE A 339 -8.11 20.50 14.57
CA PHE A 339 -9.21 21.42 14.36
C PHE A 339 -9.37 22.39 15.53
N ARG A 340 -9.32 21.90 16.76
CA ARG A 340 -9.36 22.76 17.94
C ARG A 340 -8.13 23.66 18.06
N ASP A 341 -6.94 23.12 17.83
CA ASP A 341 -5.67 23.86 17.93
C ASP A 341 -5.62 25.00 16.90
N PHE A 342 -5.99 24.73 15.66
CA PHE A 342 -6.04 25.74 14.59
C PHE A 342 -7.18 26.73 14.77
N LYS A 343 -8.32 26.32 15.32
CA LYS A 343 -9.41 27.25 15.69
C LYS A 343 -9.03 28.21 16.83
N GLN A 344 -8.04 27.85 17.66
CA GLN A 344 -7.48 28.74 18.67
C GLN A 344 -6.40 29.69 18.09
N THR A 345 -5.68 29.23 17.07
CA THR A 345 -4.56 29.96 16.46
C THR A 345 -5.04 30.94 15.37
N PHE A 346 -5.97 30.49 14.53
CA PHE A 346 -6.54 31.23 13.40
C PHE A 346 -8.00 31.63 13.68
N SER A 347 -8.58 32.46 12.80
CA SER A 347 -9.98 32.87 12.94
C SER A 347 -10.94 31.67 12.82
N SER A 348 -11.99 31.63 13.63
CA SER A 348 -12.90 30.46 13.69
C SER A 348 -13.65 30.18 12.38
N SER A 349 -13.78 31.18 11.50
CA SER A 349 -14.36 31.06 10.15
C SER A 349 -13.37 30.54 9.10
N SER A 350 -12.06 30.68 9.33
CA SER A 350 -11.02 30.26 8.39
C SER A 350 -10.69 28.76 8.45
N VAL A 351 -11.16 28.04 9.47
CA VAL A 351 -10.85 26.62 9.70
C VAL A 351 -12.10 25.75 9.58
N GLY A 352 -12.02 24.73 8.74
CA GLY A 352 -13.04 23.71 8.53
C GLY A 352 -12.51 22.29 8.76
N ILE A 353 -13.42 21.34 8.97
CA ILE A 353 -13.11 19.92 9.10
C ILE A 353 -14.05 19.08 8.23
N LEU A 354 -13.47 18.16 7.45
CA LEU A 354 -14.14 17.20 6.59
C LEU A 354 -13.78 15.78 7.03
N THR A 355 -14.75 15.08 7.60
CA THR A 355 -14.66 13.65 7.92
C THR A 355 -15.80 12.88 7.25
N GLY A 356 -15.77 11.54 7.29
CA GLY A 356 -16.87 10.71 6.79
C GLY A 356 -18.23 11.12 7.38
N ASP A 357 -18.24 11.44 8.67
CA ASP A 357 -19.46 11.63 9.47
C ASP A 357 -19.87 13.11 9.62
N VAL A 358 -18.88 13.99 9.79
CA VAL A 358 -19.10 15.39 10.16
C VAL A 358 -18.40 16.32 9.17
N GLN A 359 -19.13 17.36 8.75
CA GLN A 359 -18.67 18.43 7.87
C GLN A 359 -18.97 19.77 8.55
N ILE A 360 -17.93 20.50 8.94
CA ILE A 360 -18.02 21.81 9.58
C ILE A 360 -17.22 22.80 8.72
N ASN A 361 -17.84 23.93 8.37
CA ASN A 361 -17.24 25.00 7.55
C ASN A 361 -16.48 24.49 6.31
N PRO A 362 -17.15 23.80 5.36
CA PRO A 362 -16.46 23.24 4.20
C PRO A 362 -15.92 24.27 3.22
N GLU A 363 -16.37 25.52 3.31
CA GLU A 363 -15.91 26.63 2.47
C GLU A 363 -14.70 27.36 3.07
N ALA A 364 -14.19 26.92 4.23
CA ALA A 364 -13.01 27.49 4.90
C ALA A 364 -11.75 27.47 4.03
N SER A 365 -10.81 28.39 4.33
CA SER A 365 -9.49 28.48 3.67
C SER A 365 -8.58 27.32 4.09
N CYS A 366 -8.61 26.94 5.37
CA CYS A 366 -7.92 25.77 5.89
C CYS A 366 -8.90 24.63 6.13
N LEU A 367 -8.70 23.49 5.44
CA LEU A 367 -9.53 22.30 5.59
C LEU A 367 -8.74 21.15 6.19
N ILE A 368 -9.22 20.64 7.32
CA ILE A 368 -8.64 19.48 7.99
C ILE A 368 -9.42 18.25 7.59
N MET A 369 -8.74 17.21 7.12
CA MET A 369 -9.37 15.97 6.70
C MET A 369 -8.46 14.76 6.93
N THR A 370 -8.99 13.57 6.71
CA THR A 370 -8.16 12.36 6.64
C THR A 370 -7.68 12.11 5.21
N THR A 371 -6.64 11.31 5.04
CA THR A 371 -6.08 10.98 3.73
C THR A 371 -7.06 10.26 2.82
N GLU A 372 -7.96 9.46 3.37
CA GLU A 372 -9.01 8.74 2.63
C GLU A 372 -10.06 9.68 2.04
N ILE A 373 -10.41 10.77 2.77
CA ILE A 373 -11.33 11.80 2.27
C ILE A 373 -10.70 12.56 1.12
N LEU A 374 -9.41 12.92 1.23
CA LEU A 374 -8.68 13.57 0.14
C LEU A 374 -8.57 12.66 -1.09
N ARG A 375 -8.27 11.37 -0.90
CA ARG A 375 -8.28 10.37 -1.98
C ARG A 375 -9.63 10.33 -2.68
N SER A 376 -10.72 10.27 -1.92
CA SER A 376 -12.09 10.25 -2.47
C SER A 376 -12.39 11.51 -3.28
N MET A 377 -11.96 12.68 -2.81
CA MET A 377 -12.12 13.95 -3.52
C MET A 377 -11.36 13.96 -4.86
N LEU A 378 -10.15 13.38 -4.90
CA LEU A 378 -9.36 13.29 -6.13
C LEU A 378 -10.04 12.39 -7.16
N TYR A 379 -10.46 11.16 -6.79
CA TYR A 379 -11.17 10.26 -7.71
C TYR A 379 -12.53 10.79 -8.19
N LYS A 380 -13.25 11.52 -7.33
CA LYS A 380 -14.54 12.14 -7.65
C LYS A 380 -14.40 13.51 -8.32
N GLY A 381 -13.18 13.97 -8.59
CA GLY A 381 -12.91 15.24 -9.28
C GLY A 381 -13.52 16.45 -8.58
N ALA A 382 -13.39 16.57 -7.25
CA ALA A 382 -13.94 17.67 -6.47
C ALA A 382 -13.39 19.03 -6.91
N ASP A 383 -14.27 19.96 -7.26
CA ASP A 383 -13.88 21.29 -7.77
C ASP A 383 -13.12 22.14 -6.74
N LEU A 384 -13.27 21.85 -5.44
CA LEU A 384 -12.51 22.50 -4.38
C LEU A 384 -10.99 22.41 -4.55
N ILE A 385 -10.48 21.36 -5.20
CA ILE A 385 -9.04 21.13 -5.41
C ILE A 385 -8.40 22.24 -6.27
N ARG A 386 -9.20 22.97 -7.07
CA ARG A 386 -8.72 24.10 -7.90
C ARG A 386 -8.11 25.21 -7.06
N ASP A 387 -8.71 25.51 -5.91
CA ASP A 387 -8.29 26.60 -5.04
C ASP A 387 -7.11 26.21 -4.13
N VAL A 388 -6.72 24.93 -4.10
CA VAL A 388 -5.73 24.40 -3.15
C VAL A 388 -4.32 24.65 -3.67
N GLU A 389 -3.54 25.38 -2.87
CA GLU A 389 -2.12 25.63 -3.14
C GLU A 389 -1.23 24.66 -2.37
N PHE A 390 -1.51 24.45 -1.08
CA PHE A 390 -0.69 23.60 -0.21
C PHE A 390 -1.47 22.40 0.32
N VAL A 391 -0.87 21.22 0.20
CA VAL A 391 -1.32 20.01 0.91
C VAL A 391 -0.27 19.63 1.94
N ILE A 392 -0.68 19.69 3.21
CA ILE A 392 0.13 19.34 4.36
C ILE A 392 -0.17 17.89 4.73
N PHE A 393 0.88 17.10 4.76
CA PHE A 393 0.88 15.70 5.08
C PHE A 393 1.54 15.50 6.45
N ASP A 394 0.72 15.25 7.47
CA ASP A 394 1.21 15.01 8.83
C ASP A 394 1.51 13.52 9.08
N GLU A 395 2.54 13.27 9.88
CA GLU A 395 3.05 11.95 10.24
C GLU A 395 3.28 10.99 9.06
N VAL A 396 4.01 11.44 8.04
CA VAL A 396 4.34 10.67 6.80
C VAL A 396 4.99 9.30 7.08
N HIS A 397 5.57 9.09 8.26
CA HIS A 397 6.08 7.77 8.65
C HIS A 397 5.01 6.67 8.70
N TYR A 398 3.72 7.02 8.68
CA TYR A 398 2.60 6.08 8.48
C TYR A 398 2.52 5.47 7.09
N VAL A 399 3.35 5.90 6.13
CA VAL A 399 3.47 5.23 4.81
C VAL A 399 3.88 3.75 4.95
N ASN A 400 4.55 3.38 6.05
CA ASN A 400 4.91 2.00 6.36
C ASN A 400 3.74 1.14 6.88
N ASP A 401 2.56 1.72 7.10
CA ASP A 401 1.36 0.98 7.51
C ASP A 401 0.79 0.22 6.31
N ALA A 402 0.56 -1.10 6.47
CA ALA A 402 0.10 -1.96 5.38
C ALA A 402 -1.33 -1.62 4.88
N GLU A 403 -2.21 -1.10 5.74
CA GLU A 403 -3.58 -0.75 5.34
C GLU A 403 -3.65 0.66 4.76
N ARG A 404 -2.89 1.60 5.34
CA ARG A 404 -3.02 3.03 5.04
C ARG A 404 -1.96 3.57 4.09
N GLY A 405 -0.80 2.91 4.00
CA GLY A 405 0.31 3.33 3.15
C GLY A 405 -0.06 3.42 1.67
N VAL A 406 -0.95 2.54 1.20
CA VAL A 406 -1.48 2.56 -0.17
C VAL A 406 -2.16 3.90 -0.48
N VAL A 407 -3.05 4.37 0.40
CA VAL A 407 -3.82 5.61 0.24
C VAL A 407 -2.89 6.81 0.07
N TRP A 408 -1.80 6.84 0.83
CA TRP A 408 -0.80 7.91 0.76
C TRP A 408 -0.12 8.00 -0.61
N GLU A 409 0.35 6.87 -1.13
CA GLU A 409 0.98 6.82 -2.45
C GLU A 409 -0.02 7.20 -3.56
N GLU A 410 -1.25 6.68 -3.50
CA GLU A 410 -2.30 7.03 -4.46
C GLU A 410 -2.58 8.55 -4.47
N VAL A 411 -2.76 9.16 -3.29
CA VAL A 411 -3.03 10.59 -3.16
C VAL A 411 -1.87 11.41 -3.71
N ILE A 412 -0.63 11.09 -3.32
CA ILE A 412 0.54 11.80 -3.81
C ILE A 412 0.58 11.70 -5.34
N ILE A 413 0.42 10.52 -5.95
CA ILE A 413 0.45 10.36 -7.41
C ILE A 413 -0.70 11.13 -8.09
N MET A 414 -1.90 11.19 -7.49
CA MET A 414 -3.09 11.81 -8.09
C MET A 414 -3.18 13.34 -7.94
N LEU A 415 -2.38 13.97 -7.06
CA LEU A 415 -2.44 15.43 -6.87
C LEU A 415 -2.15 16.22 -8.17
N PRO A 416 -2.90 17.29 -8.48
CA PRO A 416 -2.64 18.14 -9.65
C PRO A 416 -1.29 18.87 -9.61
N ASP A 417 -0.86 19.39 -10.76
CA ASP A 417 0.44 20.04 -10.93
C ASP A 417 0.60 21.36 -10.14
N HIS A 418 -0.47 22.13 -9.95
CA HIS A 418 -0.39 23.41 -9.23
C HIS A 418 -0.17 23.24 -7.71
N VAL A 419 -0.43 22.05 -7.16
CA VAL A 419 -0.41 21.80 -5.71
C VAL A 419 1.02 21.59 -5.19
N ASN A 420 1.44 22.38 -4.20
CA ASN A 420 2.70 22.25 -3.47
C ASN A 420 2.55 21.30 -2.27
N ILE A 421 3.57 20.48 -2.03
CA ILE A 421 3.52 19.38 -1.07
C ILE A 421 4.38 19.72 0.15
N ILE A 422 3.79 19.61 1.34
CA ILE A 422 4.47 19.81 2.63
C ILE A 422 4.42 18.51 3.40
N LEU A 423 5.57 17.87 3.60
CA LEU A 423 5.69 16.58 4.28
C LEU A 423 6.22 16.80 5.69
N LEU A 424 5.48 16.36 6.71
CA LEU A 424 5.92 16.39 8.12
C LEU A 424 6.05 14.97 8.65
N SER A 425 7.24 14.60 9.10
CA SER A 425 7.50 13.23 9.59
C SER A 425 8.31 13.20 10.87
N ALA A 426 8.25 12.07 11.57
CA ALA A 426 9.23 11.71 12.57
C ALA A 426 10.61 11.47 11.92
N THR A 427 11.68 11.36 12.72
CA THR A 427 13.02 11.12 12.16
C THR A 427 13.10 9.74 11.51
N VAL A 428 13.32 9.71 10.21
CA VAL A 428 13.53 8.50 9.40
C VAL A 428 14.86 8.57 8.66
N PRO A 429 15.54 7.45 8.42
CA PRO A 429 16.89 7.46 7.84
C PRO A 429 16.94 7.75 6.32
N ASN A 430 15.88 7.44 5.57
CA ASN A 430 15.86 7.55 4.09
C ASN A 430 15.02 8.72 3.56
N THR A 431 15.15 9.90 4.19
CA THR A 431 14.37 11.09 3.79
C THR A 431 14.65 11.55 2.36
N LYS A 432 15.92 11.51 1.93
CA LYS A 432 16.32 11.91 0.57
C LYS A 432 15.70 11.01 -0.50
N GLU A 433 15.70 9.70 -0.27
CA GLU A 433 15.14 8.72 -1.21
C GLU A 433 13.65 8.94 -1.43
N PHE A 434 12.91 9.16 -0.33
CA PHE A 434 11.47 9.43 -0.39
C PHE A 434 11.17 10.78 -1.06
N ALA A 435 11.90 11.85 -0.71
CA ALA A 435 11.72 13.14 -1.37
C ALA A 435 12.09 13.12 -2.85
N ASP A 436 13.13 12.39 -3.24
CA ASP A 436 13.54 12.26 -4.65
C ASP A 436 12.46 11.54 -5.46
N TRP A 437 11.81 10.53 -4.87
CA TRP A 437 10.64 9.89 -5.47
C TRP A 437 9.48 10.87 -5.67
N VAL A 438 9.04 11.59 -4.62
CA VAL A 438 7.94 12.56 -4.74
C VAL A 438 8.28 13.65 -5.77
N GLY A 439 9.49 14.19 -5.70
CA GLY A 439 9.96 15.27 -6.58
C GLY A 439 10.05 14.83 -8.05
N ARG A 440 10.58 13.63 -8.31
CA ARG A 440 10.62 13.04 -9.66
C ARG A 440 9.23 12.74 -10.21
N THR A 441 8.35 12.16 -9.40
CA THR A 441 6.99 11.80 -9.81
C THR A 441 6.15 13.03 -10.11
N LYS A 442 6.33 14.13 -9.35
CA LYS A 442 5.63 15.40 -9.55
C LYS A 442 6.33 16.40 -10.43
N LYS A 443 7.58 16.16 -10.79
CA LYS A 443 8.45 17.14 -11.47
C LYS A 443 8.53 18.46 -10.68
N LYS A 444 8.65 18.37 -9.34
CA LYS A 444 8.79 19.51 -8.42
C LYS A 444 10.03 19.38 -7.55
N ASP A 445 10.70 20.49 -7.29
CA ASP A 445 11.87 20.53 -6.42
C ASP A 445 11.43 20.47 -4.94
N ILE A 446 12.03 19.56 -4.17
CA ILE A 446 11.69 19.30 -2.76
C ILE A 446 12.92 19.48 -1.89
N TYR A 447 12.76 20.26 -0.82
CA TYR A 447 13.83 20.53 0.14
C TYR A 447 13.69 19.66 1.39
N VAL A 448 14.68 18.81 1.62
CA VAL A 448 14.73 17.88 2.76
C VAL A 448 15.45 18.55 3.92
N ILE A 449 14.73 18.74 5.01
CA ILE A 449 15.17 19.38 6.25
C ILE A 449 15.05 18.34 7.36
N SER A 450 16.20 17.82 7.82
CA SER A 450 16.23 16.78 8.85
C SER A 450 17.01 17.25 10.06
N THR A 451 16.41 17.14 11.26
CA THR A 451 17.11 17.41 12.53
C THR A 451 17.15 16.15 13.40
N PRO A 452 18.36 15.63 13.71
CA PRO A 452 18.49 14.48 14.60
C PRO A 452 18.35 14.87 16.09
N GLN A 453 18.53 16.15 16.40
CA GLN A 453 18.55 16.67 17.77
C GLN A 453 17.12 16.81 18.32
N ARG A 454 16.95 16.37 19.57
CA ARG A 454 15.69 16.47 20.29
C ARG A 454 15.66 17.77 21.12
N PRO A 455 14.53 18.49 21.18
CA PRO A 455 14.43 19.70 22.01
C PRO A 455 14.66 19.44 23.50
N VAL A 456 14.16 18.31 24.00
CA VAL A 456 14.36 17.87 25.39
C VAL A 456 15.04 16.50 25.36
N PRO A 457 16.31 16.37 25.82
CA PRO A 457 17.00 15.09 25.83
C PRO A 457 16.35 14.10 26.80
N LEU A 458 16.50 12.81 26.52
CA LEU A 458 15.90 11.73 27.30
C LEU A 458 16.96 10.97 28.10
N GLU A 459 16.58 10.54 29.30
CA GLU A 459 17.37 9.64 30.14
C GLU A 459 16.60 8.33 30.36
N HIS A 460 17.27 7.19 30.21
CA HIS A 460 16.62 5.89 30.28
C HIS A 460 17.05 5.13 31.55
N TYR A 461 16.06 4.56 32.23
CA TYR A 461 16.21 3.85 33.49
C TYR A 461 15.57 2.45 33.45
N LEU A 462 16.14 1.51 34.19
CA LEU A 462 15.51 0.23 34.52
C LEU A 462 14.92 0.30 35.93
N TYR A 463 13.68 -0.15 36.10
CA TYR A 463 13.07 -0.31 37.42
C TYR A 463 13.18 -1.76 37.87
N ALA A 464 14.11 -2.02 38.78
CA ALA A 464 14.48 -3.35 39.29
C ALA A 464 14.59 -3.31 40.81
N GLY A 465 14.15 -4.35 41.52
CA GLY A 465 14.33 -4.45 42.98
C GLY A 465 13.71 -3.29 43.79
N ARG A 466 12.66 -2.62 43.26
CA ARG A 466 12.03 -1.40 43.81
C ARG A 466 12.88 -0.12 43.75
N GLU A 467 13.94 -0.10 42.95
CA GLU A 467 14.78 1.08 42.67
C GLU A 467 14.88 1.36 41.16
N ILE A 468 15.33 2.57 40.78
CA ILE A 468 15.58 2.95 39.38
C ILE A 468 17.08 3.07 39.12
N TYR A 469 17.57 2.39 38.09
CA TYR A 469 18.98 2.38 37.68
C TYR A 469 19.14 3.00 36.30
N LYS A 470 20.03 3.98 36.16
CA LYS A 470 20.24 4.70 34.88
C LYS A 470 21.05 3.82 33.93
N ILE A 471 20.52 3.60 32.73
CA ILE A 471 21.17 2.78 31.68
C ILE A 471 21.57 3.58 30.45
N VAL A 472 20.95 4.73 30.17
CA VAL A 472 21.35 5.62 29.07
C VAL A 472 21.30 7.05 29.56
N ASP A 473 22.35 7.82 29.24
CA ASP A 473 22.44 9.24 29.56
C ASP A 473 21.79 10.15 28.50
N ALA A 474 21.72 11.46 28.79
CA ALA A 474 21.21 12.46 27.86
C ALA A 474 22.02 12.55 26.55
N GLY A 475 23.28 12.09 26.55
CA GLY A 475 24.18 12.04 25.40
C GLY A 475 24.02 10.80 24.53
N ARG A 476 23.04 9.91 24.84
CA ARG A 476 22.80 8.62 24.16
C ARG A 476 23.90 7.58 24.36
N ASN A 477 24.67 7.65 25.45
CA ASN A 477 25.66 6.63 25.80
C ASN A 477 25.05 5.54 26.68
N PHE A 478 25.29 4.27 26.34
CA PHE A 478 24.82 3.13 27.13
C PHE A 478 25.74 2.88 28.35
N LEU A 479 25.18 2.97 29.55
CA LEU A 479 25.86 2.76 30.83
C LEU A 479 25.76 1.30 31.26
N GLY A 480 26.75 0.49 30.92
CA GLY A 480 26.80 -0.93 31.30
C GLY A 480 26.81 -1.19 32.82
N GLN A 481 27.26 -0.22 33.62
CA GLN A 481 27.28 -0.32 35.08
C GLN A 481 25.86 -0.37 35.67
N GLY A 482 24.96 0.52 35.22
CA GLY A 482 23.58 0.54 35.71
C GLY A 482 22.80 -0.74 35.37
N TYR A 483 23.11 -1.38 34.23
CA TYR A 483 22.56 -2.68 33.88
C TYR A 483 23.03 -3.79 34.84
N LYS A 484 24.32 -3.82 35.20
CA LYS A 484 24.86 -4.79 36.16
C LYS A 484 24.27 -4.62 37.55
N GLU A 485 24.12 -3.39 38.01
CA GLU A 485 23.52 -3.06 39.31
C GLU A 485 22.04 -3.47 39.37
N ALA A 486 21.27 -3.22 38.31
CA ALA A 486 19.91 -3.75 38.18
C ALA A 486 19.89 -5.29 38.23
N GLY A 487 20.87 -5.93 37.57
CA GLY A 487 21.25 -7.35 37.68
C GLY A 487 21.27 -7.88 39.10
N GLU A 488 22.07 -7.23 39.92
CA GLU A 488 22.24 -7.60 41.32
C GLU A 488 20.98 -7.34 42.13
N ALA A 489 20.25 -6.25 41.86
CA ALA A 489 19.03 -5.90 42.57
C ALA A 489 17.91 -6.94 42.36
N VAL A 490 17.70 -7.42 41.13
CA VAL A 490 16.73 -8.49 40.83
C VAL A 490 17.12 -9.79 41.54
N ARG A 491 18.41 -10.17 41.50
CA ARG A 491 18.91 -11.37 42.19
C ARG A 491 18.72 -11.28 43.70
N ARG A 492 19.04 -10.14 44.32
CA ARG A 492 18.81 -9.92 45.77
C ARG A 492 17.34 -10.04 46.14
N LYS A 493 16.41 -9.61 45.28
CA LYS A 493 14.97 -9.80 45.48
C LYS A 493 14.61 -11.29 45.44
N GLN A 494 15.06 -12.01 44.42
CA GLN A 494 14.81 -13.44 44.26
C GLN A 494 15.40 -14.29 45.39
N ASP A 495 16.61 -13.96 45.84
CA ASP A 495 17.25 -14.67 46.95
C ASP A 495 16.46 -14.47 48.25
N LYS A 496 15.95 -13.25 48.52
CA LYS A 496 15.07 -12.99 49.67
C LYS A 496 13.73 -13.72 49.58
N GLU A 497 13.14 -13.81 48.40
CA GLU A 497 11.88 -14.54 48.18
C GLU A 497 12.08 -16.06 48.32
N ARG A 498 13.21 -16.59 47.85
CA ARG A 498 13.58 -17.99 48.04
C ARG A 498 13.90 -18.32 49.48
N GLU A 499 14.59 -17.43 50.19
CA GLU A 499 14.84 -17.54 51.63
C GLU A 499 13.52 -17.56 52.41
N ALA A 500 12.59 -16.65 52.08
CA ALA A 500 11.25 -16.64 52.67
C ALA A 500 10.42 -17.89 52.33
N ALA A 501 10.68 -18.54 51.19
CA ALA A 501 10.06 -19.79 50.75
C ALA A 501 10.82 -21.05 51.21
N GLY A 502 11.92 -20.93 51.98
CA GLY A 502 12.72 -22.06 52.47
C GLY A 502 13.54 -22.79 51.40
N LEU A 503 13.79 -22.18 50.25
CA LEU A 503 14.55 -22.74 49.13
C LEU A 503 16.01 -22.23 49.12
N PRO A 504 16.98 -23.03 48.64
CA PRO A 504 18.37 -22.59 48.53
C PRO A 504 18.55 -21.44 47.52
N PRO A 505 19.52 -20.54 47.77
CA PRO A 505 19.79 -19.38 46.91
C PRO A 505 20.21 -19.81 45.50
N VAL A 506 20.01 -18.92 44.52
CA VAL A 506 20.29 -19.22 43.10
C VAL A 506 21.80 -19.45 42.92
N GLN A 507 22.19 -20.68 42.56
CA GLN A 507 23.59 -21.09 42.47
C GLN A 507 24.33 -20.30 41.37
N ARG A 508 25.47 -19.68 41.73
CA ARG A 508 26.34 -18.98 40.76
C ARG A 508 26.92 -19.98 39.75
N VAL A 509 26.42 -19.99 38.52
CA VAL A 509 27.07 -20.71 37.42
C VAL A 509 28.21 -19.84 36.88
N GLY A 510 29.45 -20.23 37.23
CA GLY A 510 30.66 -19.91 36.46
C GLY A 510 31.50 -18.71 36.92
N ALA A 511 32.45 -18.95 37.83
CA ALA A 511 33.77 -18.27 37.87
C ALA A 511 34.69 -18.91 38.94
N ARG A 512 35.11 -20.17 38.74
CA ARG A 512 36.30 -20.72 39.38
C ARG A 512 37.06 -21.52 38.35
N GLY A 513 38.06 -20.89 37.75
CA GLY A 513 38.90 -21.51 36.73
C GLY A 513 40.02 -20.58 36.26
N ALA A 514 40.89 -20.13 37.18
CA ALA A 514 42.25 -19.71 36.84
C ALA A 514 43.13 -19.60 38.09
N GLN A 515 44.28 -20.28 38.04
CA GLN A 515 45.51 -20.14 38.83
C GLN A 515 45.63 -20.75 40.25
N ARG A 516 46.35 -21.89 40.24
CA ARG A 516 47.47 -22.37 41.11
C ARG A 516 47.20 -23.85 41.43
N GLY A 517 48.04 -24.84 41.14
CA GLY A 517 49.46 -24.88 40.79
C GLY A 517 50.12 -25.94 41.70
N GLN A 518 50.56 -27.07 41.11
CA GLN A 518 51.34 -28.18 41.71
C GLN A 518 50.59 -29.01 42.78
N GLN A 519 50.69 -30.34 42.91
CA GLN A 519 51.83 -31.25 42.82
C GLN A 519 51.29 -32.71 42.90
N ARG A 520 51.96 -33.66 42.21
CA ARG A 520 52.08 -35.13 42.45
C ARG A 520 50.78 -35.96 42.64
N GLY A 521 50.55 -37.13 42.04
CA GLY A 521 51.32 -38.08 41.22
C GLY A 521 50.59 -39.45 41.19
N GLY A 522 50.85 -40.28 40.16
CA GLY A 522 50.56 -41.73 40.17
C GLY A 522 49.44 -42.24 39.22
N PRO A 523 49.54 -43.46 38.65
CA PRO A 523 49.19 -43.69 37.24
C PRO A 523 48.03 -44.66 36.96
N ALA A 524 47.50 -44.53 35.73
CA ALA A 524 46.95 -45.55 34.82
C ALA A 524 45.99 -46.64 35.33
N ALA A 525 44.77 -46.68 34.75
CA ALA A 525 44.05 -47.92 34.47
C ALA A 525 43.32 -47.85 33.12
N ARG A 526 43.47 -48.95 32.38
CA ARG A 526 43.13 -49.22 30.98
C ARG A 526 41.70 -49.76 30.83
N GLY A 527 41.11 -49.55 29.66
CA GLY A 527 40.05 -50.39 29.07
C GLY A 527 38.63 -50.01 29.50
N GLY A 528 37.59 -50.14 28.68
CA GLY A 528 37.42 -50.75 27.37
C GLY A 528 35.93 -50.72 27.03
N ARG A 529 35.64 -50.86 25.73
CA ARG A 529 34.35 -51.06 25.05
C ARG A 529 33.14 -51.48 25.91
N GLY A 530 31.98 -50.92 25.55
CA GLY A 530 30.69 -51.58 25.73
C GLY A 530 29.56 -50.59 25.86
N ALA A 531 28.85 -50.32 24.77
CA ALA A 531 27.49 -49.79 24.86
C ALA A 531 26.58 -50.88 25.45
N PRO A 532 25.63 -50.49 26.31
CA PRO A 532 24.31 -51.10 26.24
C PRO A 532 23.21 -50.04 26.13
N VAL A 533 22.24 -50.41 25.31
CA VAL A 533 20.93 -49.78 25.10
C VAL A 533 20.18 -49.68 26.44
N PRO A 534 19.47 -48.58 26.77
CA PRO A 534 18.43 -48.64 27.78
C PRO A 534 17.08 -48.98 27.15
N ALA A 535 16.51 -50.05 27.70
CA ALA A 535 15.19 -50.55 27.43
C ALA A 535 14.08 -49.59 27.90
N ARG A 536 12.94 -49.75 27.24
CA ARG A 536 11.60 -49.26 27.61
C ARG A 536 11.32 -49.45 29.12
N GLY A 537 10.89 -48.38 29.77
CA GLY A 537 10.41 -48.42 31.15
C GLY A 537 9.61 -47.17 31.53
N SER A 538 8.30 -47.31 31.42
CA SER A 538 7.22 -46.64 32.16
C SER A 538 7.01 -45.12 32.10
N TYR A 539 5.80 -44.80 31.63
CA TYR A 539 5.06 -43.56 31.75
C TYR A 539 5.09 -43.00 33.19
N GLY A 540 5.75 -41.85 33.35
CA GLY A 540 5.53 -40.89 34.43
C GLY A 540 5.41 -39.52 33.79
N GLY A 541 4.20 -39.17 33.36
CA GLY A 541 3.91 -37.89 32.73
C GLY A 541 4.13 -36.72 33.68
N SER A 542 5.33 -36.14 33.67
CA SER A 542 5.55 -34.79 34.19
C SER A 542 5.10 -33.81 33.12
N SER A 543 3.82 -33.43 33.20
CA SER A 543 3.34 -32.20 32.61
C SER A 543 4.22 -31.07 33.18
N GLN A 544 5.11 -30.52 32.36
CA GLN A 544 5.75 -29.25 32.62
C GLN A 544 4.63 -28.21 32.70
N ARG A 545 4.09 -28.01 33.90
CA ARG A 545 3.33 -26.81 34.22
C ARG A 545 4.31 -25.65 34.04
N THR A 546 4.17 -24.92 32.94
CA THR A 546 4.60 -23.53 32.84
C THR A 546 4.07 -22.82 34.08
N ILE A 547 4.96 -22.51 35.03
CA ILE A 547 4.66 -21.61 36.14
C ILE A 547 4.34 -20.27 35.48
N HIS A 548 3.05 -19.95 35.38
CA HIS A 548 2.62 -18.60 35.07
C HIS A 548 3.18 -17.70 36.17
N THR A 549 4.18 -16.90 35.82
CA THR A 549 4.71 -15.81 36.64
C THR A 549 3.57 -14.86 37.02
N ALA A 550 3.05 -14.98 38.24
CA ALA A 550 2.11 -14.04 38.79
C ALA A 550 2.87 -12.73 39.07
N GLU A 551 2.54 -11.68 38.35
CA GLU A 551 3.16 -10.36 38.55
C GLU A 551 2.82 -9.81 39.95
N ASP A 552 3.78 -9.10 40.55
CA ASP A 552 3.63 -8.45 41.84
C ASP A 552 2.48 -7.44 41.80
N LYS A 553 1.32 -7.78 42.38
CA LYS A 553 0.11 -6.91 42.37
C LYS A 553 0.33 -5.51 42.93
N ASN A 554 1.38 -5.31 43.74
CA ASN A 554 1.73 -4.04 44.37
C ASN A 554 2.83 -3.24 43.64
N LEU A 555 3.27 -3.68 42.46
CA LEU A 555 4.37 -3.06 41.71
C LEU A 555 4.13 -1.56 41.44
N TYR A 556 2.96 -1.22 40.92
CA TYR A 556 2.60 0.16 40.57
C TYR A 556 2.39 1.07 41.78
N VAL A 557 1.97 0.52 42.92
CA VAL A 557 1.86 1.27 44.18
C VAL A 557 3.24 1.75 44.64
N HIS A 558 4.23 0.84 44.63
CA HIS A 558 5.61 1.18 44.96
C HIS A 558 6.25 2.14 43.96
N LEU A 559 6.04 1.90 42.66
CA LEU A 559 6.54 2.76 41.60
C LEU A 559 5.97 4.18 41.73
N LEU A 560 4.65 4.31 41.97
CA LEU A 560 3.99 5.59 42.16
C LEU A 560 4.55 6.35 43.38
N GLY A 561 4.79 5.65 44.51
CA GLY A 561 5.43 6.25 45.69
C GLY A 561 6.82 6.82 45.37
N HIS A 562 7.61 6.11 44.56
CA HIS A 562 8.94 6.57 44.15
C HIS A 562 8.88 7.75 43.17
N LEU A 563 7.97 7.69 42.19
CA LEU A 563 7.73 8.78 41.24
C LEU A 563 7.27 10.05 41.96
N ARG A 564 6.41 9.94 42.97
CA ARG A 564 5.97 11.06 43.80
C ARG A 564 7.12 11.66 44.60
N LYS A 565 7.96 10.82 45.23
CA LYS A 565 9.12 11.27 46.02
C LYS A 565 10.16 12.01 45.16
N LYS A 566 10.31 11.62 43.89
CA LYS A 566 11.22 12.28 42.93
C LYS A 566 10.55 13.36 42.07
N SER A 567 9.30 13.73 42.36
CA SER A 567 8.51 14.71 41.60
C SER A 567 8.40 14.42 40.10
N LEU A 568 8.37 13.16 39.69
CA LEU A 568 8.41 12.72 38.28
C LEU A 568 7.02 12.66 37.59
N LEU A 569 5.99 13.22 38.22
CA LEU A 569 4.62 13.31 37.68
C LEU A 569 4.46 14.57 36.80
N PRO A 570 3.60 14.56 35.76
CA PRO A 570 2.73 13.45 35.33
C PRO A 570 3.48 12.36 34.56
N VAL A 571 2.96 11.13 34.62
CA VAL A 571 3.55 9.93 34.01
C VAL A 571 2.58 9.20 33.10
N VAL A 572 3.08 8.70 31.96
CA VAL A 572 2.35 7.80 31.06
C VAL A 572 2.95 6.40 31.14
N VAL A 573 2.11 5.41 31.43
CA VAL A 573 2.49 4.00 31.52
C VAL A 573 1.98 3.26 30.29
N PHE A 574 2.87 2.89 29.37
CA PHE A 574 2.52 2.12 28.18
C PHE A 574 2.35 0.64 28.52
N THR A 575 1.14 0.13 28.27
CA THR A 575 0.76 -1.27 28.43
C THR A 575 0.13 -1.77 27.13
N PHE A 576 0.62 -2.88 26.58
CA PHE A 576 0.20 -3.38 25.26
C PHE A 576 -1.06 -4.25 25.27
N SER A 577 -1.87 -4.18 26.32
CA SER A 577 -3.15 -4.90 26.43
C SER A 577 -4.20 -4.00 27.06
N LYS A 578 -5.39 -3.93 26.42
CA LYS A 578 -6.56 -3.15 26.89
C LYS A 578 -6.94 -3.60 28.32
N LYS A 579 -7.13 -4.91 28.50
CA LYS A 579 -7.48 -5.53 29.78
C LYS A 579 -6.45 -5.23 30.88
N ARG A 580 -5.15 -5.34 30.56
CA ARG A 580 -4.09 -5.05 31.54
C ARG A 580 -4.04 -3.58 31.95
N CYS A 581 -4.37 -2.63 31.06
CA CYS A 581 -4.45 -1.21 31.44
C CYS A 581 -5.45 -1.01 32.58
N GLU A 582 -6.62 -1.65 32.47
CA GLU A 582 -7.67 -1.57 33.47
C GLU A 582 -7.31 -2.29 34.77
N GLU A 583 -6.70 -3.48 34.68
CA GLU A 583 -6.21 -4.23 35.85
C GLU A 583 -5.15 -3.44 36.61
N ASN A 584 -4.18 -2.86 35.90
CA ASN A 584 -3.12 -2.04 36.50
C ASN A 584 -3.69 -0.80 37.19
N ALA A 585 -4.65 -0.11 36.56
CA ALA A 585 -5.33 1.03 37.17
C ALA A 585 -6.14 0.63 38.41
N ALA A 586 -6.76 -0.56 38.40
CA ALA A 586 -7.52 -1.08 39.54
C ALA A 586 -6.64 -1.42 40.76
N THR A 587 -5.34 -1.68 40.58
CA THR A 587 -4.42 -1.89 41.72
C THR A 587 -4.20 -0.64 42.56
N LEU A 588 -4.46 0.55 42.00
CA LEU A 588 -4.24 1.84 42.65
C LEU A 588 -5.48 2.34 43.43
N THR A 589 -6.17 1.46 44.16
CA THR A 589 -7.42 1.80 44.86
C THR A 589 -7.25 2.91 45.90
N ASN A 590 -6.16 2.86 46.67
CA ASN A 590 -5.92 3.77 47.82
C ASN A 590 -5.10 5.01 47.44
N ALA A 591 -4.78 5.22 46.17
CA ALA A 591 -3.98 6.36 45.72
C ALA A 591 -4.88 7.53 45.29
N ASP A 592 -4.65 8.69 45.89
CA ASP A 592 -5.32 9.94 45.53
C ASP A 592 -4.24 10.99 45.20
N LEU A 593 -4.26 11.48 43.96
CA LEU A 593 -3.23 12.37 43.40
C LEU A 593 -3.77 13.78 43.14
N CYS A 594 -5.07 14.02 43.35
CA CYS A 594 -5.72 15.30 43.10
C CYS A 594 -6.01 16.06 44.40
N THR A 595 -5.85 17.38 44.35
CA THR A 595 -6.32 18.31 45.39
C THR A 595 -7.85 18.47 45.33
N SER A 596 -8.46 19.02 46.39
CA SER A 596 -9.90 19.30 46.41
C SER A 596 -10.36 20.24 45.28
N VAL A 597 -9.52 21.21 44.89
CA VAL A 597 -9.80 22.13 43.78
C VAL A 597 -9.74 21.40 42.44
N GLU A 598 -8.69 20.60 42.19
CA GLU A 598 -8.58 19.78 40.98
C GLU A 598 -9.74 18.79 40.86
N LYS A 599 -10.18 18.18 41.98
CA LYS A 599 -11.36 17.31 42.02
C LYS A 599 -12.63 18.02 41.58
N SER A 600 -12.83 19.25 42.05
CA SER A 600 -13.98 20.07 41.64
C SER A 600 -13.91 20.39 40.14
N GLU A 601 -12.74 20.77 39.61
CA GLU A 601 -12.57 21.04 38.18
C GLU A 601 -12.82 19.79 37.33
N VAL A 602 -12.26 18.64 37.72
CA VAL A 602 -12.50 17.36 37.06
C VAL A 602 -13.99 17.02 37.07
N HIS A 603 -14.67 17.21 38.19
CA HIS A 603 -16.10 16.95 38.30
C HIS A 603 -16.92 17.85 37.35
N ILE A 604 -16.64 19.15 37.30
CA ILE A 604 -17.30 20.09 36.38
C ILE A 604 -17.05 19.69 34.92
N ALA A 605 -15.82 19.31 34.57
CA ALA A 605 -15.48 18.88 33.23
C ALA A 605 -16.23 17.59 32.82
N ILE A 606 -16.33 16.61 33.73
CA ILE A 606 -17.09 15.38 33.51
C ILE A 606 -18.59 15.70 33.33
N GLU A 607 -19.20 16.48 34.21
CA GLU A 607 -20.63 16.82 34.11
C GLU A 607 -20.93 17.60 32.80
N LYS A 608 -20.03 18.51 32.40
CA LYS A 608 -20.13 19.19 31.10
C LYS A 608 -20.08 18.20 29.93
N ALA A 609 -19.19 17.20 29.97
CA ALA A 609 -19.13 16.17 28.94
C ALA A 609 -20.39 15.28 28.93
N LEU A 610 -20.86 14.86 30.10
CA LEU A 610 -22.05 14.01 30.26
C LEU A 610 -23.36 14.72 29.90
N SER A 611 -23.40 16.05 29.97
CA SER A 611 -24.57 16.83 29.54
C SER A 611 -24.95 16.58 28.08
N ARG A 612 -23.99 16.17 27.24
CA ARG A 612 -24.19 15.81 25.81
C ARG A 612 -24.89 14.46 25.62
N LEU A 613 -24.85 13.59 26.63
CA LEU A 613 -25.52 12.29 26.62
C LEU A 613 -26.93 12.39 27.19
N LYS A 614 -27.81 11.48 26.76
CA LYS A 614 -29.22 11.42 27.20
C LYS A 614 -29.49 10.14 27.99
N GLY A 615 -30.50 10.19 28.87
CA GLY A 615 -31.10 9.01 29.49
C GLY A 615 -30.13 8.09 30.25
N SER A 616 -30.19 6.79 29.92
CA SER A 616 -29.40 5.71 30.53
C SER A 616 -27.90 5.79 30.23
N ASP A 617 -27.50 6.42 29.12
CA ASP A 617 -26.08 6.45 28.70
C ASP A 617 -25.18 7.17 29.71
N ARG A 618 -25.73 8.10 30.49
CA ARG A 618 -24.97 8.79 31.56
C ARG A 618 -24.58 7.85 32.71
N LYS A 619 -25.29 6.73 32.88
CA LYS A 619 -25.14 5.79 33.98
C LYS A 619 -24.35 4.54 33.60
N LEU A 620 -23.73 4.52 32.41
CA LEU A 620 -22.95 3.36 31.96
C LEU A 620 -21.85 2.98 32.96
N PRO A 621 -21.64 1.69 33.25
CA PRO A 621 -20.63 1.23 34.21
C PRO A 621 -19.21 1.75 33.91
N GLN A 622 -18.82 1.78 32.63
CA GLN A 622 -17.53 2.32 32.20
C GLN A 622 -17.37 3.81 32.57
N ILE A 623 -18.43 4.61 32.42
CA ILE A 623 -18.41 6.04 32.77
C ILE A 623 -18.31 6.23 34.28
N ALA A 624 -19.07 5.45 35.06
CA ALA A 624 -19.01 5.51 36.52
C ALA A 624 -17.62 5.18 37.05
N ARG A 625 -17.00 4.10 36.53
CA ARG A 625 -15.62 3.71 36.87
C ARG A 625 -14.60 4.77 36.46
N THR A 626 -14.76 5.35 35.28
CA THR A 626 -13.85 6.39 34.78
C THR A 626 -13.97 7.68 35.59
N ARG A 627 -15.18 8.07 35.99
CA ARG A 627 -15.43 9.23 36.86
C ARG A 627 -14.69 9.09 38.19
N ASP A 628 -14.78 7.91 38.81
CA ASP A 628 -14.09 7.63 40.07
C ASP A 628 -12.55 7.69 39.92
N LEU A 629 -11.99 7.05 38.89
CA LEU A 629 -10.55 7.07 38.62
C LEU A 629 -10.03 8.48 38.32
N LEU A 630 -10.73 9.24 37.47
CA LEU A 630 -10.35 10.59 37.10
C LEU A 630 -10.39 11.55 38.29
N SER A 631 -11.36 11.37 39.20
CA SER A 631 -11.43 12.18 40.43
C SER A 631 -10.21 11.97 41.34
N ARG A 632 -9.52 10.83 41.23
CA ARG A 632 -8.28 10.51 41.94
C ARG A 632 -7.00 10.88 41.17
N GLY A 633 -7.15 11.43 39.96
CA GLY A 633 -6.03 11.82 39.08
C GLY A 633 -5.43 10.64 38.31
N ILE A 634 -6.16 9.53 38.19
CA ILE A 634 -5.76 8.31 37.49
C ILE A 634 -6.58 8.21 36.19
N GLY A 635 -5.91 8.04 35.06
CA GLY A 635 -6.54 7.89 33.75
C GLY A 635 -6.25 6.55 33.10
N ILE A 636 -7.16 6.11 32.23
CA ILE A 636 -6.99 4.95 31.36
C ILE A 636 -7.22 5.40 29.91
N HIS A 637 -6.39 4.95 28.97
CA HIS A 637 -6.54 5.24 27.55
C HIS A 637 -6.24 4.02 26.68
N HIS A 638 -7.27 3.47 26.04
CA HIS A 638 -7.11 2.46 25.00
C HIS A 638 -8.23 2.54 23.98
N GLY A 639 -8.04 1.87 22.84
CA GLY A 639 -9.02 1.85 21.75
C GLY A 639 -10.37 1.19 22.06
N GLY A 640 -10.51 0.55 23.22
CA GLY A 640 -11.76 -0.08 23.68
C GLY A 640 -12.66 0.82 24.53
N LEU A 641 -12.18 1.98 24.96
CA LEU A 641 -13.01 2.96 25.67
C LEU A 641 -13.94 3.69 24.68
N LEU A 642 -15.11 4.13 25.17
CA LEU A 642 -16.02 4.98 24.40
C LEU A 642 -15.30 6.24 23.88
N PRO A 643 -15.56 6.71 22.64
CA PRO A 643 -14.91 7.89 22.09
C PRO A 643 -14.99 9.12 23.00
N LEU A 644 -16.17 9.40 23.56
CA LEU A 644 -16.38 10.51 24.52
C LEU A 644 -15.45 10.41 25.73
N VAL A 645 -15.30 9.21 26.29
CA VAL A 645 -14.47 8.95 27.48
C VAL A 645 -12.99 9.11 27.13
N LYS A 646 -12.55 8.63 25.97
CA LYS A 646 -11.18 8.82 25.48
C LYS A 646 -10.82 10.29 25.35
N GLU A 647 -11.67 11.06 24.67
CA GLU A 647 -11.45 12.50 24.47
C GLU A 647 -11.45 13.25 25.81
N LEU A 648 -12.30 12.85 26.76
CA LEU A 648 -12.33 13.43 28.10
C LEU A 648 -11.01 13.18 28.86
N VAL A 649 -10.50 11.94 28.83
CA VAL A 649 -9.21 11.60 29.45
C VAL A 649 -8.07 12.39 28.80
N GLU A 650 -8.06 12.52 27.47
CA GLU A 650 -7.07 13.31 26.72
C GLU A 650 -7.10 14.79 27.14
N ILE A 651 -8.28 15.40 27.21
CA ILE A 651 -8.44 16.80 27.62
C ILE A 651 -8.00 17.02 29.08
N LEU A 652 -8.37 16.12 29.99
CA LEU A 652 -7.98 16.22 31.40
C LEU A 652 -6.48 15.99 31.61
N PHE A 653 -5.87 15.11 30.81
CA PHE A 653 -4.42 14.93 30.80
C PHE A 653 -3.69 16.16 30.26
N ALA A 654 -4.21 16.77 29.19
CA ALA A 654 -3.68 18.03 28.64
C ALA A 654 -3.66 19.18 29.66
N ARG A 655 -4.71 19.25 30.49
CA ARG A 655 -4.81 20.23 31.59
C ARG A 655 -3.94 19.89 32.80
N GLY A 656 -3.26 18.74 32.79
CA GLY A 656 -2.43 18.28 33.90
C GLY A 656 -3.21 17.81 35.12
N LEU A 657 -4.52 17.55 34.99
CA LEU A 657 -5.37 17.04 36.08
C LEU A 657 -5.16 15.53 36.28
N VAL A 658 -4.92 14.79 35.21
CA VAL A 658 -4.52 13.38 35.27
C VAL A 658 -3.01 13.30 35.49
N LYS A 659 -2.58 12.71 36.61
CA LYS A 659 -1.17 12.62 37.00
C LYS A 659 -0.53 11.29 36.58
N ILE A 660 -1.31 10.21 36.51
CA ILE A 660 -0.87 8.91 35.99
C ILE A 660 -1.87 8.41 34.94
N LEU A 661 -1.36 8.05 33.77
CA LEU A 661 -2.17 7.57 32.65
C LEU A 661 -1.69 6.18 32.23
N PHE A 662 -2.55 5.17 32.32
CA PHE A 662 -2.30 3.86 31.72
C PHE A 662 -2.80 3.87 30.29
N ALA A 663 -1.89 3.74 29.32
CA ALA A 663 -2.21 3.91 27.91
C ALA A 663 -1.70 2.75 27.04
N THR A 664 -2.42 2.47 25.95
CA THR A 664 -1.89 1.64 24.85
C THR A 664 -1.07 2.50 23.87
N GLU A 665 -0.33 1.84 22.97
CA GLU A 665 0.50 2.47 21.93
C GLU A 665 -0.21 3.57 21.13
N THR A 666 -1.52 3.41 20.88
CA THR A 666 -2.35 4.38 20.16
C THR A 666 -2.33 5.80 20.75
N PHE A 667 -2.04 5.94 22.05
CA PHE A 667 -1.90 7.26 22.68
C PHE A 667 -0.61 7.97 22.22
N ALA A 668 0.49 7.23 22.09
CA ALA A 668 1.76 7.79 21.62
C ALA A 668 1.67 8.26 20.17
N MET A 669 0.83 7.60 19.39
CA MET A 669 0.56 7.91 18.00
C MET A 669 -0.45 9.05 17.82
N GLY A 670 -1.48 9.12 18.68
CA GLY A 670 -2.71 9.85 18.36
C GLY A 670 -2.80 11.31 18.82
N VAL A 671 -1.95 11.77 19.76
CA VAL A 671 -2.16 13.08 20.42
C VAL A 671 -0.84 13.73 20.84
N ASN A 672 -0.69 15.05 20.66
CA ASN A 672 0.48 15.81 21.14
C ASN A 672 0.38 16.17 22.63
N MET A 673 0.51 15.19 23.53
CA MET A 673 0.47 15.40 24.98
C MET A 673 1.81 14.99 25.64
N PRO A 674 2.71 15.96 25.93
CA PRO A 674 3.97 15.65 26.57
C PRO A 674 3.80 15.38 28.08
N ALA A 675 4.41 14.31 28.56
CA ALA A 675 4.47 13.92 29.96
C ALA A 675 5.87 14.20 30.53
N ARG A 676 6.01 14.32 31.86
CA ARG A 676 7.33 14.46 32.47
C ARG A 676 8.11 13.14 32.38
N SER A 677 7.42 12.03 32.63
CA SER A 677 8.00 10.69 32.58
C SER A 677 7.16 9.72 31.76
N VAL A 678 7.82 8.74 31.13
CA VAL A 678 7.20 7.62 30.43
C VAL A 678 7.68 6.31 31.03
N VAL A 679 6.77 5.37 31.25
CA VAL A 679 7.03 4.04 31.81
C VAL A 679 6.61 2.98 30.80
N PHE A 680 7.47 2.01 30.52
CA PHE A 680 7.15 0.81 29.74
C PHE A 680 6.91 -0.37 30.68
N SER A 681 5.71 -0.95 30.65
CA SER A 681 5.39 -2.17 31.41
C SER A 681 6.12 -3.40 30.88
N HIS A 682 6.25 -3.51 29.56
CA HIS A 682 6.91 -4.60 28.86
C HIS A 682 7.71 -4.07 27.67
N ILE A 683 8.58 -4.92 27.11
CA ILE A 683 9.36 -4.64 25.89
C ILE A 683 8.93 -5.50 24.68
N ARG A 684 7.90 -6.33 24.87
CA ARG A 684 7.31 -7.19 23.84
C ARG A 684 5.83 -6.86 23.66
N LYS A 685 5.36 -6.91 22.42
CA LYS A 685 3.96 -6.72 22.05
C LYS A 685 3.46 -7.83 21.13
N HIS A 686 2.14 -7.97 21.01
CA HIS A 686 1.50 -8.94 20.13
C HIS A 686 1.03 -8.26 18.85
N ASP A 687 1.57 -8.69 17.71
CA ASP A 687 1.30 -8.09 16.38
C ASP A 687 0.08 -8.72 15.66
N GLY A 688 -0.79 -9.41 16.40
CA GLY A 688 -1.92 -10.16 15.84
C GLY A 688 -1.56 -11.58 15.41
N ARG A 689 -0.30 -11.82 14.99
CA ARG A 689 0.23 -13.16 14.68
C ARG A 689 1.09 -13.74 15.81
N ASN A 690 2.13 -13.02 16.25
CA ASN A 690 3.10 -13.47 17.25
C ASN A 690 3.47 -12.37 18.25
N PHE A 691 4.04 -12.75 19.40
CA PHE A 691 4.69 -11.82 20.32
C PHE A 691 6.09 -11.46 19.80
N ARG A 692 6.32 -10.18 19.50
CA ARG A 692 7.62 -9.64 19.05
C ARG A 692 8.12 -8.50 19.93
N GLU A 693 9.39 -8.16 19.79
CA GLU A 693 9.99 -6.99 20.43
C GLU A 693 9.51 -5.68 19.78
N ILE A 694 9.49 -4.61 20.57
CA ILE A 694 9.13 -3.27 20.08
C ILE A 694 10.22 -2.77 19.13
N LEU A 695 9.82 -2.23 17.98
CA LEU A 695 10.78 -1.67 17.03
C LEU A 695 11.36 -0.34 17.54
N PRO A 696 12.60 0.03 17.14
CA PRO A 696 13.22 1.28 17.58
C PRO A 696 12.40 2.53 17.24
N GLY A 697 11.67 2.50 16.10
CA GLY A 697 10.76 3.59 15.71
C GLY A 697 9.56 3.73 16.66
N GLU A 698 8.88 2.63 16.96
CA GLU A 698 7.74 2.58 17.89
C GLU A 698 8.17 3.03 19.29
N TYR A 699 9.34 2.56 19.74
CA TYR A 699 9.95 2.96 21.01
C TYR A 699 10.24 4.46 21.04
N THR A 700 10.87 5.01 20.00
CA THR A 700 11.21 6.44 19.91
C THR A 700 9.95 7.32 19.94
N GLN A 701 8.84 6.88 19.35
CA GLN A 701 7.57 7.59 19.41
C GLN A 701 6.96 7.60 20.82
N MET A 702 6.91 6.43 21.47
CA MET A 702 6.37 6.29 22.83
C MET A 702 7.23 7.00 23.88
N ALA A 703 8.53 6.69 23.92
CA ALA A 703 9.50 7.34 24.79
C ALA A 703 9.59 8.83 24.50
N GLY A 704 9.31 9.21 23.25
CA GLY A 704 9.33 10.58 22.80
C GLY A 704 8.30 11.49 23.44
N ARG A 705 7.27 10.94 24.10
CA ARG A 705 6.30 11.72 24.89
C ARG A 705 6.86 12.18 26.24
N ALA A 706 8.03 11.71 26.66
CA ALA A 706 8.70 12.20 27.86
C ALA A 706 9.41 13.54 27.59
N GLY A 707 9.35 14.43 28.59
CA GLY A 707 9.96 15.75 28.59
C GLY A 707 9.05 16.82 27.98
N ARG A 708 8.63 17.79 28.79
CA ARG A 708 7.83 18.94 28.34
C ARG A 708 8.74 20.11 27.97
N ARG A 709 8.69 20.54 26.70
CA ARG A 709 9.47 21.67 26.19
C ARG A 709 9.21 22.92 27.04
N GLY A 710 10.27 23.55 27.54
CA GLY A 710 10.20 24.76 28.37
C GLY A 710 9.88 24.53 29.85
N LEU A 711 9.50 23.32 30.27
CA LEU A 711 9.19 23.01 31.68
C LEU A 711 10.21 22.04 32.30
N ASP A 712 10.60 21.00 31.56
CA ASP A 712 11.50 19.96 32.06
C ASP A 712 12.86 20.04 31.34
N PRO A 713 14.00 19.96 32.05
CA PRO A 713 15.33 19.99 31.43
C PRO A 713 15.67 18.67 30.70
N THR A 714 15.16 17.55 31.22
CA THR A 714 15.37 16.20 30.68
C THR A 714 14.09 15.37 30.84
N GLY A 715 13.74 14.57 29.84
CA GLY A 715 12.63 13.61 29.92
C GLY A 715 13.08 12.29 30.53
N THR A 716 12.30 11.74 31.46
CA THR A 716 12.64 10.48 32.15
C THR A 716 11.88 9.30 31.54
N VAL A 717 12.59 8.26 31.11
CA VAL A 717 12.00 7.04 30.56
C VAL A 717 12.37 5.86 31.44
N ILE A 718 11.39 5.08 31.90
CA ILE A 718 11.58 3.95 32.81
C ILE A 718 11.07 2.67 32.15
N VAL A 719 11.88 1.63 32.10
CA VAL A 719 11.47 0.29 31.67
C VAL A 719 11.34 -0.59 32.90
N VAL A 720 10.13 -1.11 33.13
CA VAL A 720 9.83 -2.00 34.23
C VAL A 720 10.39 -3.38 33.91
N THR A 721 11.17 -3.93 34.84
CA THR A 721 11.69 -5.28 34.72
C THR A 721 10.97 -6.18 35.72
N ASN A 722 10.42 -7.29 35.22
CA ASN A 722 9.85 -8.34 36.06
C ASN A 722 10.98 -9.17 36.69
N ASP A 723 10.73 -10.43 37.06
CA ASP A 723 11.72 -11.29 37.71
C ASP A 723 12.89 -11.70 36.81
N SER A 724 12.88 -11.35 35.52
CA SER A 724 14.02 -11.55 34.62
C SER A 724 14.41 -10.25 33.94
N LEU A 725 15.72 -10.02 33.81
CA LEU A 725 16.23 -8.85 33.11
C LEU A 725 16.23 -9.08 31.60
N PRO A 726 15.80 -8.09 30.81
CA PRO A 726 15.97 -8.10 29.37
C PRO A 726 17.44 -8.27 28.97
N GLU A 727 17.68 -8.92 27.83
CA GLU A 727 19.02 -9.01 27.26
C GLU A 727 19.55 -7.63 26.88
N GLN A 728 20.85 -7.40 27.12
CA GLN A 728 21.49 -6.13 26.84
C GLN A 728 21.43 -5.77 25.34
N ILE A 729 21.55 -6.77 24.45
CA ILE A 729 21.50 -6.58 22.99
C ILE A 729 20.11 -6.08 22.57
N THR A 730 19.04 -6.69 23.11
CA THR A 730 17.65 -6.27 22.87
C THR A 730 17.43 -4.83 23.32
N LEU A 731 17.86 -4.46 24.53
CA LEU A 731 17.72 -3.09 25.04
C LEU A 731 18.52 -2.08 24.21
N HIS A 732 19.75 -2.42 23.84
CA HIS A 732 20.59 -1.57 23.00
C HIS A 732 19.94 -1.34 21.64
N THR A 733 19.44 -2.40 21.01
CA THR A 733 18.76 -2.32 19.71
C THR A 733 17.47 -1.51 19.81
N MET A 734 16.66 -1.72 20.83
CA MET A 734 15.39 -1.01 21.02
C MET A 734 15.59 0.49 21.28
N ILE A 735 16.57 0.87 22.12
CA ILE A 735 16.75 2.26 22.58
C ILE A 735 17.63 3.08 21.63
N LEU A 736 18.74 2.50 21.16
CA LEU A 736 19.76 3.18 20.36
C LEU A 736 19.75 2.75 18.88
N GLY A 737 18.93 1.77 18.52
CA GLY A 737 18.79 1.32 17.14
C GLY A 737 18.24 2.40 16.22
N THR A 738 18.59 2.29 14.94
CA THR A 738 18.05 3.17 13.90
C THR A 738 16.58 2.81 13.63
N PRO A 739 15.68 3.80 13.52
CA PRO A 739 14.31 3.56 13.07
C PRO A 739 14.27 2.86 11.70
N GLY A 740 13.18 2.13 11.44
CA GLY A 740 12.95 1.50 10.15
C GLY A 740 12.97 2.51 9.00
N LYS A 741 13.44 2.09 7.83
CA LYS A 741 13.35 2.88 6.60
C LYS A 741 11.89 3.01 6.18
N LEU A 742 11.56 4.09 5.47
CA LEU A 742 10.32 4.18 4.72
C LEU A 742 10.36 3.15 3.59
N SER A 743 9.37 2.27 3.53
CA SER A 743 9.20 1.22 2.53
C SER A 743 7.78 1.32 1.98
N SER A 744 7.64 1.18 0.67
CA SER A 744 6.32 1.13 0.04
C SER A 744 5.52 -0.04 0.58
N GLN A 745 4.23 0.21 0.86
CA GLN A 745 3.23 -0.82 1.13
C GLN A 745 2.18 -0.83 0.01
N PHE A 746 2.55 -0.33 -1.17
CA PHE A 746 1.65 -0.23 -2.31
C PHE A 746 1.19 -1.62 -2.74
N ARG A 747 -0.13 -1.80 -2.80
CA ARG A 747 -0.78 -3.03 -3.28
C ARG A 747 -1.97 -2.67 -4.14
N LEU A 748 -2.29 -3.55 -5.08
CA LEU A 748 -3.39 -3.36 -6.00
C LEU A 748 -4.70 -3.78 -5.32
N THR A 749 -5.63 -2.83 -5.18
CA THR A 749 -7.02 -3.12 -4.74
C THR A 749 -7.95 -3.17 -5.94
N TYR A 750 -9.04 -3.95 -5.90
CA TYR A 750 -9.97 -4.01 -7.04
C TYR A 750 -10.68 -2.67 -7.22
N ASN A 751 -11.04 -2.00 -6.13
CA ASN A 751 -11.60 -0.65 -6.18
C ASN A 751 -10.68 0.35 -6.93
N MET A 752 -9.37 0.34 -6.66
CA MET A 752 -8.41 1.20 -7.37
C MET A 752 -8.37 0.87 -8.86
N ILE A 753 -8.26 -0.41 -9.22
CA ILE A 753 -8.22 -0.87 -10.63
C ILE A 753 -9.48 -0.40 -11.36
N LEU A 754 -10.67 -0.63 -10.78
CA LEU A 754 -11.94 -0.25 -11.40
C LEU A 754 -12.09 1.28 -11.53
N ASN A 755 -11.64 2.05 -10.53
CA ASN A 755 -11.69 3.51 -10.59
C ASN A 755 -10.77 4.10 -11.67
N LEU A 756 -9.59 3.49 -11.90
CA LEU A 756 -8.66 3.91 -12.95
C LEU A 756 -9.16 3.52 -14.35
N LEU A 757 -9.64 2.27 -14.51
CA LEU A 757 -10.24 1.81 -15.77
C LEU A 757 -11.47 2.63 -16.17
N ARG A 758 -12.25 3.14 -15.20
CA ARG A 758 -13.40 4.02 -15.46
C ARG A 758 -13.01 5.37 -16.08
N VAL A 759 -11.84 5.90 -15.74
CA VAL A 759 -11.46 7.29 -16.04
C VAL A 759 -10.68 7.42 -17.34
N GLU A 760 -10.06 6.34 -17.82
CA GLU A 760 -9.21 6.22 -19.03
C GLU A 760 -8.00 7.20 -19.13
N ALA A 761 -7.99 8.30 -18.37
CA ALA A 761 -6.95 9.33 -18.43
C ALA A 761 -5.63 8.93 -17.77
N LEU A 762 -5.69 8.07 -16.73
CA LEU A 762 -4.50 7.51 -16.07
C LEU A 762 -4.56 5.99 -16.18
N ARG A 763 -3.59 5.42 -16.89
CA ARG A 763 -3.44 3.97 -17.00
C ARG A 763 -2.91 3.37 -15.69
N VAL A 764 -3.34 2.16 -15.34
CA VAL A 764 -2.92 1.49 -14.10
C VAL A 764 -1.40 1.23 -14.13
N GLU A 765 -0.87 0.92 -15.29
CA GLU A 765 0.56 0.71 -15.54
C GLU A 765 1.38 1.96 -15.24
N GLU A 766 0.88 3.15 -15.60
CA GLU A 766 1.54 4.43 -15.28
C GLU A 766 1.53 4.71 -13.78
N MET A 767 0.47 4.31 -13.09
CA MET A 767 0.38 4.41 -11.64
C MET A 767 1.37 3.47 -10.94
N ILE A 768 1.47 2.22 -11.38
CA ILE A 768 2.45 1.24 -10.88
C ILE A 768 3.88 1.73 -11.13
N LYS A 769 4.18 2.24 -12.33
CA LYS A 769 5.50 2.77 -12.69
C LYS A 769 5.96 3.92 -11.80
N ARG A 770 5.02 4.68 -11.26
CA ARG A 770 5.25 5.85 -10.38
C ARG A 770 5.14 5.51 -8.89
N SER A 771 4.77 4.29 -8.54
CA SER A 771 4.75 3.81 -7.16
C SER A 771 6.14 3.89 -6.51
N PHE A 772 6.18 3.93 -5.18
CA PHE A 772 7.45 4.03 -4.45
C PHE A 772 8.23 2.71 -4.46
N SER A 773 7.57 1.56 -4.61
CA SER A 773 8.23 0.24 -4.72
C SER A 773 9.19 0.18 -5.91
N GLU A 774 8.80 0.77 -7.03
CA GLU A 774 9.58 0.77 -8.28
C GLU A 774 10.63 1.88 -8.37
N ASN A 775 10.83 2.66 -7.29
CA ASN A 775 11.73 3.80 -7.32
C ASN A 775 13.18 3.41 -7.63
N ALA A 776 13.64 2.24 -7.15
CA ALA A 776 14.98 1.74 -7.44
C ALA A 776 15.18 1.44 -8.94
N SER A 777 14.20 0.76 -9.56
CA SER A 777 14.16 0.45 -11.00
C SER A 777 14.15 1.74 -11.83
N GLN A 778 13.27 2.69 -11.47
CA GLN A 778 13.12 3.95 -12.18
C GLN A 778 14.36 4.86 -12.09
N ARG A 779 15.09 4.83 -10.97
CA ARG A 779 16.32 5.60 -10.81
C ARG A 779 17.44 5.12 -11.74
N LEU A 780 17.45 3.83 -12.05
CA LEU A 780 18.41 3.20 -12.97
C LEU A 780 18.01 3.34 -14.44
N LEU A 781 16.74 3.67 -14.72
CA LEU A 781 16.19 3.79 -16.08
C LEU A 781 17.03 4.67 -17.02
N PRO A 782 17.48 5.89 -16.63
CA PRO A 782 18.27 6.73 -17.54
C PRO A 782 19.64 6.12 -17.87
N GLU A 783 20.25 5.40 -16.93
CA GLU A 783 21.51 4.70 -17.13
C GLU A 783 21.33 3.50 -18.07
N GLN A 784 20.25 2.74 -17.90
CA GLN A 784 19.90 1.63 -18.78
C GLN A 784 19.59 2.12 -20.21
N GLN A 785 18.81 3.20 -20.37
CA GLN A 785 18.55 3.82 -21.67
C GLN A 785 19.85 4.27 -22.36
N LYS A 786 20.78 4.86 -21.61
CA LYS A 786 22.09 5.23 -22.13
C LYS A 786 22.89 4.00 -22.59
N LYS A 787 22.90 2.92 -21.80
CA LYS A 787 23.55 1.65 -22.18
C LYS A 787 22.93 1.03 -23.43
N VAL A 788 21.61 1.12 -23.61
CA VAL A 788 20.93 0.67 -24.85
C VAL A 788 21.44 1.47 -26.05
N ILE A 789 21.45 2.80 -25.96
CA ILE A 789 21.94 3.67 -27.04
C ILE A 789 23.43 3.40 -27.35
N GLU A 790 24.26 3.17 -26.34
CA GLU A 790 25.67 2.81 -26.51
C GLU A 790 25.83 1.45 -27.20
N SER A 791 25.05 0.45 -26.78
CA SER A 791 25.06 -0.90 -27.37
C SER A 791 24.53 -0.90 -28.80
N GLU A 792 23.51 -0.10 -29.12
CA GLU A 792 22.97 0.06 -30.47
C GLU A 792 23.97 0.74 -31.41
N LYS A 793 24.76 1.71 -30.91
CA LYS A 793 25.87 2.30 -31.65
C LYS A 793 26.96 1.27 -31.92
N GLN A 794 27.33 0.46 -30.92
CA GLN A 794 28.30 -0.62 -31.09
C GLN A 794 27.82 -1.63 -32.14
N LEU A 795 26.55 -2.03 -32.09
CA LEU A 795 25.94 -2.91 -33.07
C LEU A 795 25.99 -2.35 -34.49
N THR A 796 25.79 -1.04 -34.65
CA THR A 796 25.86 -0.36 -35.95
C THR A 796 27.30 -0.23 -36.44
N SER A 797 28.29 -0.15 -35.54
CA SER A 797 29.71 -0.07 -35.87
C SER A 797 30.34 -1.41 -36.27
N LEU A 798 29.68 -2.54 -35.98
CA LEU A 798 30.19 -3.86 -36.35
C LEU A 798 30.17 -4.05 -37.88
N PRO A 799 31.19 -4.73 -38.46
CA PRO A 799 31.24 -5.01 -39.88
C PRO A 799 30.06 -5.92 -40.28
N LYS A 800 29.35 -5.56 -41.35
CA LYS A 800 28.33 -6.43 -41.92
C LYS A 800 29.02 -7.59 -42.64
N LEU A 801 28.56 -8.80 -42.36
CA LEU A 801 29.06 -10.01 -43.01
C LEU A 801 28.76 -9.96 -44.53
N GLN A 802 29.80 -10.05 -45.36
CA GLN A 802 29.70 -10.11 -46.82
C GLN A 802 30.29 -11.45 -47.29
N CYS A 803 29.49 -12.53 -47.21
CA CYS A 803 29.91 -13.86 -47.65
C CYS A 803 28.74 -14.59 -48.30
N ASP A 804 28.82 -14.88 -49.59
CA ASP A 804 27.73 -15.51 -50.36
C ASP A 804 27.40 -16.94 -49.92
N VAL A 805 28.38 -17.64 -49.32
CA VAL A 805 28.21 -19.03 -48.83
C VAL A 805 27.56 -19.07 -47.44
N CYS A 806 27.91 -18.13 -46.55
CA CYS A 806 27.45 -18.15 -45.17
C CYS A 806 26.14 -17.39 -44.95
N LEU A 807 25.84 -16.36 -45.73
CA LEU A 807 24.69 -15.47 -45.51
C LEU A 807 23.33 -16.17 -45.37
N PRO A 808 23.01 -17.23 -46.15
CA PRO A 808 21.71 -17.90 -46.08
C PRO A 808 21.44 -18.62 -44.76
N ASP A 809 22.46 -19.31 -44.20
CA ASP A 809 22.26 -20.31 -43.16
C ASP A 809 22.93 -19.97 -41.82
N ILE A 810 23.90 -19.05 -41.77
CA ILE A 810 24.77 -18.83 -40.59
C ILE A 810 24.00 -18.38 -39.34
N GLU A 811 22.93 -17.58 -39.49
CA GLU A 811 22.11 -17.14 -38.37
C GLU A 811 21.36 -18.32 -37.74
N THR A 812 20.72 -19.15 -38.57
CA THR A 812 20.02 -20.34 -38.09
C THR A 812 20.99 -21.37 -37.50
N GLN A 813 22.21 -21.48 -38.05
CA GLN A 813 23.23 -22.36 -37.52
C GLN A 813 23.70 -21.90 -36.15
N TYR A 814 23.93 -20.59 -35.96
CA TYR A 814 24.28 -20.02 -34.67
C TYR A 814 23.20 -20.29 -33.62
N ASP A 815 21.94 -20.04 -33.94
CA ASP A 815 20.83 -20.22 -33.00
C ASP A 815 20.69 -21.69 -32.58
N GLU A 816 20.83 -22.64 -33.51
CA GLU A 816 20.82 -24.08 -33.21
C GLU A 816 22.02 -24.52 -32.36
N ILE A 817 23.23 -24.02 -32.63
CA ILE A 817 24.44 -24.33 -31.84
C ILE A 817 24.30 -23.76 -30.42
N SER A 818 23.84 -22.51 -30.30
CA SER A 818 23.58 -21.86 -29.02
C SER A 818 22.56 -22.66 -28.20
N ASP A 819 21.46 -23.09 -28.82
CA ASP A 819 20.44 -23.93 -28.17
C ASP A 819 20.96 -25.30 -27.72
N ILE A 820 21.85 -25.94 -28.50
CA ILE A 820 22.49 -27.20 -28.08
C ILE A 820 23.38 -26.96 -26.86
N THR A 821 24.19 -25.91 -26.86
CA THR A 821 25.06 -25.61 -25.72
C THR A 821 24.27 -25.29 -24.45
N ARG A 822 23.16 -24.55 -24.57
CA ARG A 822 22.23 -24.29 -23.46
C ARG A 822 21.61 -25.58 -22.94
N LYS A 823 21.04 -26.41 -23.83
CA LYS A 823 20.44 -27.71 -23.47
C LYS A 823 21.45 -28.66 -22.84
N ASN A 824 22.72 -28.65 -23.25
CA ASN A 824 23.77 -29.44 -22.61
C ASN A 824 23.99 -29.01 -21.16
N GLN A 825 23.99 -27.71 -20.88
CA GLN A 825 24.10 -27.21 -19.51
C GLN A 825 22.88 -27.61 -18.67
N ASP A 826 21.67 -27.46 -19.20
CA ASP A 826 20.44 -27.88 -18.51
C ASP A 826 20.47 -29.38 -18.18
N LEU A 827 20.93 -30.22 -19.13
CA LEU A 827 21.11 -31.66 -18.90
C LEU A 827 22.11 -31.94 -17.77
N TYR A 828 23.22 -31.21 -17.70
CA TYR A 828 24.23 -31.37 -16.64
C TYR A 828 23.70 -30.94 -15.27
N GLU A 829 22.94 -29.84 -15.19
CA GLU A 829 22.34 -29.36 -13.95
C GLU A 829 21.30 -30.35 -13.40
N ILE A 830 20.39 -30.84 -14.25
CA ILE A 830 19.37 -31.85 -13.88
C ILE A 830 20.07 -33.15 -13.42
N THR A 831 21.12 -33.55 -14.13
CA THR A 831 21.93 -34.74 -13.80
C THR A 831 22.54 -34.60 -12.39
N ILE A 832 23.10 -33.45 -12.04
CA ILE A 832 23.76 -33.24 -10.74
C ILE A 832 22.76 -33.15 -9.58
N ALA A 833 21.54 -32.69 -9.83
CA ALA A 833 20.46 -32.69 -8.85
C ALA A 833 19.99 -34.11 -8.47
N GLN A 834 20.11 -35.07 -9.39
CA GLN A 834 19.64 -36.44 -9.19
C GLN A 834 20.68 -37.33 -8.51
N ARG A 835 20.32 -38.01 -7.41
CA ARG A 835 21.24 -38.87 -6.63
C ARG A 835 21.87 -40.01 -7.44
N GLN A 836 21.14 -40.56 -8.42
CA GLN A 836 21.61 -41.67 -9.27
C GLN A 836 22.74 -41.28 -10.24
N ALA A 837 22.86 -39.99 -10.56
CA ALA A 837 23.80 -39.45 -11.51
C ALA A 837 25.15 -38.99 -10.89
N SER A 838 25.31 -39.14 -9.57
CA SER A 838 26.62 -39.11 -8.90
C SER A 838 27.64 -40.12 -9.47
N LYS A 839 27.15 -41.12 -10.23
CA LYS A 839 27.96 -42.10 -10.96
C LYS A 839 28.50 -41.59 -12.31
N THR A 840 28.03 -40.44 -12.82
CA THR A 840 28.49 -39.88 -14.10
C THR A 840 29.63 -38.86 -13.88
N PHE A 841 29.45 -37.96 -12.91
CA PHE A 841 30.42 -36.95 -12.48
C PHE A 841 31.28 -37.43 -11.31
N PHE A 842 32.11 -38.45 -11.54
CA PHE A 842 33.02 -39.01 -10.52
C PHE A 842 34.50 -38.68 -10.81
N PRO A 843 35.37 -38.77 -9.78
CA PRO A 843 36.80 -38.51 -9.95
C PRO A 843 37.46 -39.46 -10.98
N GLY A 844 38.14 -38.91 -11.97
CA GLY A 844 38.75 -39.66 -13.08
C GLY A 844 37.97 -39.60 -14.38
N ARG A 845 36.77 -38.99 -14.41
CA ARG A 845 36.01 -38.74 -15.64
C ARG A 845 36.71 -37.70 -16.52
N VAL A 846 36.88 -38.00 -17.80
CA VAL A 846 37.45 -37.05 -18.77
C VAL A 846 36.35 -36.13 -19.31
N VAL A 847 36.60 -34.83 -19.30
CA VAL A 847 35.69 -33.76 -19.73
C VAL A 847 36.41 -32.80 -20.66
N VAL A 848 35.66 -32.12 -21.52
CA VAL A 848 36.17 -31.02 -22.36
C VAL A 848 35.74 -29.71 -21.73
N LEU A 849 36.70 -28.84 -21.44
CA LEU A 849 36.49 -27.54 -20.84
C LEU A 849 36.48 -26.45 -21.88
N ARG A 850 35.56 -25.50 -21.69
CA ARG A 850 35.43 -24.32 -22.52
C ARG A 850 34.78 -23.18 -21.76
N ASP A 851 35.55 -22.13 -21.50
CA ASP A 851 35.08 -20.89 -20.90
C ASP A 851 36.02 -19.73 -21.30
N GLY A 852 35.88 -18.58 -20.64
CA GLY A 852 36.71 -17.40 -20.86
C GLY A 852 38.23 -17.61 -20.64
N HIS A 853 38.59 -18.66 -19.90
CA HIS A 853 39.96 -19.08 -19.61
C HIS A 853 40.41 -20.21 -20.56
N PHE A 854 39.58 -21.24 -20.76
CA PHE A 854 39.81 -22.37 -21.69
C PHE A 854 39.26 -22.10 -23.09
N ARG A 855 39.95 -21.26 -23.89
CA ARG A 855 39.45 -20.83 -25.21
C ARG A 855 39.45 -21.90 -26.30
N HIS A 856 40.45 -22.80 -26.29
CA HIS A 856 40.74 -23.72 -27.40
C HIS A 856 40.18 -25.14 -27.20
N ASN A 857 39.13 -25.32 -26.37
CA ASN A 857 38.60 -26.64 -25.98
C ASN A 857 39.67 -27.54 -25.34
N ASN A 858 39.90 -27.38 -24.04
CA ASN A 858 40.94 -28.12 -23.35
C ASN A 858 40.40 -29.42 -22.75
N ILE A 859 41.11 -30.52 -22.97
CA ILE A 859 40.79 -31.79 -22.32
C ILE A 859 41.24 -31.75 -20.86
N ALA A 860 40.37 -32.20 -19.96
CA ALA A 860 40.64 -32.22 -18.54
C ALA A 860 40.07 -33.47 -17.88
N VAL A 861 40.57 -33.76 -16.69
CA VAL A 861 40.04 -34.83 -15.85
C VAL A 861 39.43 -34.25 -14.58
N LEU A 862 38.22 -34.69 -14.29
CA LEU A 862 37.46 -34.33 -13.11
C LEU A 862 38.09 -34.96 -11.86
N LEU A 863 38.35 -34.17 -10.82
CA LEU A 863 38.93 -34.65 -9.56
C LEU A 863 37.86 -34.72 -8.48
N LYS A 864 37.72 -33.69 -7.63
CA LYS A 864 36.73 -33.65 -6.56
C LYS A 864 35.93 -32.36 -6.59
N ALA A 865 34.77 -32.34 -5.94
CA ALA A 865 33.99 -31.10 -5.79
C ALA A 865 34.84 -30.05 -5.05
N ALA A 866 34.86 -28.83 -5.59
CA ALA A 866 35.55 -27.68 -5.03
C ALA A 866 34.57 -26.79 -4.26
N PRO A 867 35.00 -26.09 -3.20
CA PRO A 867 34.19 -25.05 -2.58
C PRO A 867 33.88 -23.94 -3.59
N VAL A 868 32.65 -23.43 -3.53
CA VAL A 868 32.17 -22.38 -4.42
C VAL A 868 33.05 -21.13 -4.27
N PRO A 869 33.66 -20.60 -5.35
CA PRO A 869 34.47 -19.40 -5.28
C PRO A 869 33.60 -18.19 -4.92
N THR A 870 34.14 -17.31 -4.09
CA THR A 870 33.58 -15.99 -3.82
C THR A 870 33.96 -15.06 -4.97
N LEU A 871 32.96 -14.45 -5.61
CA LEU A 871 33.20 -13.42 -6.63
C LEU A 871 33.81 -12.18 -5.96
N ASP A 872 34.50 -11.33 -6.73
CA ASP A 872 35.06 -10.06 -6.23
C ASP A 872 33.99 -9.13 -5.61
N SER A 873 32.71 -9.40 -5.88
CA SER A 873 31.53 -8.74 -5.29
C SER A 873 31.13 -9.25 -3.89
N GLY A 874 31.84 -10.24 -3.33
CA GLY A 874 31.51 -10.86 -2.03
C GLY A 874 30.34 -11.84 -2.06
N VAL A 875 29.75 -12.10 -3.22
CA VAL A 875 28.64 -13.05 -3.42
C VAL A 875 29.20 -14.43 -3.80
N LEU A 876 28.70 -15.49 -3.16
CA LEU A 876 29.01 -16.88 -3.53
C LEU A 876 28.46 -17.16 -4.95
N ALA A 877 29.31 -17.67 -5.85
CA ALA A 877 28.88 -18.02 -7.19
C ALA A 877 27.72 -19.06 -7.18
N LYS A 878 26.72 -18.90 -8.04
CA LYS A 878 25.64 -19.90 -8.16
C LYS A 878 26.16 -21.11 -8.95
N GLY A 879 26.02 -22.33 -8.40
CA GLY A 879 26.36 -23.59 -9.07
C GLY A 879 27.46 -24.40 -8.36
N ARG A 880 27.56 -25.71 -8.67
CA ARG A 880 28.62 -26.57 -8.13
C ARG A 880 29.92 -26.37 -8.92
N THR A 881 31.03 -26.30 -8.20
CA THR A 881 32.38 -26.22 -8.76
C THR A 881 33.14 -27.53 -8.58
N TYR A 882 34.06 -27.84 -9.49
CA TYR A 882 34.89 -29.03 -9.45
C TYR A 882 36.35 -28.67 -9.65
N PHE A 883 37.25 -29.31 -8.89
CA PHE A 883 38.67 -29.32 -9.21
C PHE A 883 38.89 -30.17 -10.46
N VAL A 884 39.60 -29.62 -11.42
CA VAL A 884 39.96 -30.27 -12.68
C VAL A 884 41.45 -30.15 -12.91
N LEU A 885 42.03 -31.18 -13.50
CA LEU A 885 43.39 -31.14 -14.03
C LEU A 885 43.29 -31.08 -15.56
N ALA A 886 43.63 -29.93 -16.12
CA ALA A 886 43.53 -29.65 -17.55
C ALA A 886 44.89 -29.71 -18.24
N TRP A 887 44.87 -30.14 -19.51
CA TRP A 887 46.02 -30.06 -20.43
C TRP A 887 45.91 -28.77 -21.25
N VAL A 888 46.83 -27.83 -21.00
CA VAL A 888 46.75 -26.44 -21.50
C VAL A 888 48.08 -25.93 -22.05
N HIS A 889 48.04 -24.90 -22.88
CA HIS A 889 49.25 -24.21 -23.34
C HIS A 889 49.89 -23.42 -22.18
N PRO A 890 51.23 -23.23 -22.15
CA PRO A 890 51.92 -22.39 -21.14
C PRO A 890 51.30 -21.00 -20.95
N ASP A 891 50.80 -20.40 -22.03
CA ASP A 891 50.20 -19.06 -22.00
C ASP A 891 48.84 -19.03 -21.29
N THR A 892 48.02 -20.06 -21.46
CA THR A 892 46.73 -20.21 -20.75
C THR A 892 46.96 -20.33 -19.24
N LYS A 893 47.94 -21.14 -18.84
CA LYS A 893 48.35 -21.29 -17.44
C LYS A 893 48.85 -19.98 -16.80
N SER A 894 49.33 -19.03 -17.62
CA SER A 894 49.80 -17.73 -17.15
C SER A 894 48.67 -16.73 -16.83
N LYS A 895 47.42 -17.04 -17.22
CA LYS A 895 46.21 -16.20 -17.07
C LYS A 895 46.26 -14.81 -17.71
N LYS A 896 47.28 -14.51 -18.52
CA LYS A 896 47.45 -13.21 -19.20
C LYS A 896 46.48 -13.01 -20.37
N GLN A 897 45.81 -14.08 -20.81
CA GLN A 897 44.88 -14.08 -21.95
C GLN A 897 43.45 -14.45 -21.52
N ASP A 898 43.05 -14.19 -20.29
CA ASP A 898 41.67 -14.45 -19.86
C ASP A 898 40.73 -13.38 -20.47
N ILE A 899 39.59 -13.79 -21.02
CA ILE A 899 38.51 -12.91 -21.48
C ILE A 899 37.22 -13.27 -20.73
N GLU A 900 36.27 -12.35 -20.66
CA GLU A 900 34.92 -12.64 -20.20
C GLU A 900 34.28 -13.80 -20.97
N ALA A 901 33.67 -14.75 -20.25
CA ALA A 901 33.10 -15.97 -20.83
C ALA A 901 32.02 -15.71 -21.90
N GLN A 902 31.33 -14.56 -21.85
CA GLN A 902 30.29 -14.16 -22.81
C GLN A 902 30.84 -13.81 -24.20
N VAL A 903 32.14 -13.58 -24.32
CA VAL A 903 32.81 -13.25 -25.60
C VAL A 903 33.21 -14.53 -26.35
N VAL A 904 33.19 -15.68 -25.68
CA VAL A 904 33.56 -16.97 -26.28
C VAL A 904 32.35 -17.54 -27.04
N PRO A 905 32.44 -17.67 -28.38
CA PRO A 905 31.30 -18.11 -29.20
C PRO A 905 30.93 -19.56 -28.91
N PRO A 906 29.67 -19.96 -28.69
CA PRO A 906 29.28 -21.36 -28.49
C PRO A 906 29.63 -22.21 -29.73
N MET A 907 30.23 -23.38 -29.56
CA MET A 907 30.72 -24.20 -30.67
C MET A 907 30.21 -25.62 -30.53
N TRP A 908 29.68 -26.16 -31.62
CA TRP A 908 29.26 -27.54 -31.76
C TRP A 908 29.24 -27.94 -33.25
N PRO A 909 29.69 -29.14 -33.64
CA PRO A 909 30.43 -30.12 -32.82
C PRO A 909 31.87 -29.65 -32.54
N ILE A 910 32.46 -30.13 -31.45
CA ILE A 910 33.87 -29.85 -31.13
C ILE A 910 34.75 -30.72 -32.04
N SER A 911 35.63 -30.09 -32.82
CA SER A 911 36.57 -30.83 -33.68
C SER A 911 37.63 -31.55 -32.83
N PRO A 912 37.88 -32.85 -33.04
CA PRO A 912 38.89 -33.59 -32.27
C PRO A 912 40.31 -33.02 -32.41
N THR A 913 40.61 -32.39 -33.55
CA THR A 913 41.88 -31.71 -33.81
C THR A 913 42.07 -30.46 -32.94
N SER A 914 40.99 -29.81 -32.49
CA SER A 914 41.07 -28.66 -31.58
C SER A 914 41.52 -29.05 -30.16
N LEU A 915 41.45 -30.33 -29.79
CA LEU A 915 41.85 -30.82 -28.46
C LEU A 915 43.36 -30.99 -28.31
N ILE A 916 44.13 -30.91 -29.40
CA ILE A 916 45.59 -31.13 -29.39
C ILE A 916 46.29 -29.82 -29.02
N VAL A 917 47.16 -29.87 -28.01
CA VAL A 917 47.93 -28.72 -27.53
C VAL A 917 49.42 -28.96 -27.79
N GLU A 918 50.04 -28.12 -28.62
CA GLU A 918 51.49 -28.12 -28.82
C GLU A 918 52.20 -27.68 -27.52
N ASN A 919 53.18 -28.46 -27.04
CA ASN A 919 53.94 -28.19 -25.80
C ASN A 919 53.07 -27.99 -24.53
N GLY A 920 51.99 -28.79 -24.37
CA GLY A 920 51.05 -28.62 -23.26
C GLY A 920 51.60 -28.92 -21.86
N VAL A 921 51.16 -28.14 -20.87
CA VAL A 921 51.53 -28.18 -19.46
C VAL A 921 50.31 -28.52 -18.59
N TYR A 922 50.54 -28.91 -17.32
CA TYR A 922 49.47 -29.13 -16.34
C TYR A 922 48.94 -27.86 -15.70
N GLU A 923 47.63 -27.77 -15.60
CA GLU A 923 46.92 -26.77 -14.81
C GLU A 923 45.89 -27.43 -13.89
N LEU A 924 46.02 -27.19 -12.58
CA LEU A 924 45.04 -27.60 -11.57
C LEU A 924 44.25 -26.36 -11.16
N THR A 925 42.96 -26.34 -11.48
CA THR A 925 42.09 -25.21 -11.16
C THR A 925 40.69 -25.68 -10.79
N ALA A 926 39.92 -24.81 -10.12
CA ALA A 926 38.51 -25.06 -9.83
C ALA A 926 37.65 -24.40 -10.91
N VAL A 927 36.78 -25.19 -11.55
CA VAL A 927 35.90 -24.71 -12.63
C VAL A 927 34.43 -24.87 -12.23
N PRO A 928 33.55 -23.94 -12.65
CA PRO A 928 32.10 -24.11 -12.55
C PRO A 928 31.61 -25.16 -13.54
N LEU A 929 30.44 -25.74 -13.26
CA LEU A 929 29.77 -26.67 -14.16
C LEU A 929 29.58 -26.10 -15.58
N SER A 930 29.30 -24.79 -15.68
CA SER A 930 29.12 -24.08 -16.95
C SER A 930 30.36 -24.06 -17.85
N SER A 931 31.55 -24.34 -17.30
CA SER A 931 32.81 -24.47 -18.05
C SER A 931 32.93 -25.83 -18.74
N ILE A 932 32.15 -26.84 -18.32
CA ILE A 932 32.19 -28.18 -18.94
C ILE A 932 31.33 -28.15 -20.21
N ALA A 933 31.97 -28.31 -21.36
CA ALA A 933 31.30 -28.33 -22.66
C ALA A 933 30.79 -29.73 -23.04
N ILE A 934 31.59 -30.78 -22.78
CA ILE A 934 31.25 -32.19 -23.06
C ILE A 934 31.76 -33.09 -21.94
N VAL A 935 30.92 -34.04 -21.49
CA VAL A 935 31.32 -35.16 -20.62
C VAL A 935 31.54 -36.41 -21.47
N THR A 936 32.77 -36.95 -21.45
CA THR A 936 33.16 -38.07 -22.33
C THR A 936 32.97 -39.44 -21.65
N ALA A 937 32.82 -40.49 -22.45
CA ALA A 937 32.72 -41.86 -21.97
C ALA A 937 34.03 -42.39 -21.34
N LYS A 938 35.18 -41.77 -21.65
CA LYS A 938 36.51 -42.19 -21.18
C LYS A 938 36.75 -41.83 -19.72
N THR A 939 37.53 -42.67 -19.04
CA THR A 939 37.88 -42.52 -17.61
C THR A 939 39.34 -42.88 -17.40
N ILE A 940 40.00 -42.16 -16.49
CA ILE A 940 41.39 -42.34 -16.10
C ILE A 940 41.41 -42.71 -14.61
N LYS A 941 42.22 -43.69 -14.23
CA LYS A 941 42.42 -44.04 -12.82
C LYS A 941 43.40 -43.04 -12.21
N ILE A 942 42.95 -42.24 -11.23
CA ILE A 942 43.73 -41.16 -10.64
C ILE A 942 43.70 -41.21 -9.12
N GLN A 943 44.84 -40.95 -8.48
CA GLN A 943 44.96 -40.76 -7.04
C GLN A 943 44.64 -39.30 -6.67
N VAL A 944 43.36 -39.01 -6.44
CA VAL A 944 42.82 -37.65 -6.24
C VAL A 944 43.50 -36.89 -5.09
N ASN A 945 43.76 -37.54 -3.97
CA ASN A 945 44.35 -36.90 -2.78
C ASN A 945 45.81 -36.48 -3.02
N ASP A 946 46.55 -37.24 -3.80
CA ASP A 946 47.95 -36.94 -4.11
C ASP A 946 48.10 -35.74 -5.07
N ILE A 947 47.07 -35.49 -5.90
CA ILE A 947 47.02 -34.37 -6.84
C ILE A 947 46.44 -33.11 -6.19
N VAL A 948 45.31 -33.20 -5.50
CA VAL A 948 44.62 -32.02 -4.96
C VAL A 948 45.17 -31.58 -3.60
N ASP A 949 45.50 -32.52 -2.70
CA ASP A 949 45.91 -32.17 -1.33
C ASP A 949 47.44 -32.12 -1.16
N ARG A 950 48.21 -32.92 -1.93
CA ARG A 950 49.68 -32.99 -1.85
C ARG A 950 50.42 -32.36 -3.03
N HIS A 951 49.71 -31.93 -4.08
CA HIS A 951 50.26 -31.29 -5.27
C HIS A 951 51.49 -31.98 -5.90
N LEU A 952 51.48 -33.32 -5.97
CA LEU A 952 52.60 -34.07 -6.53
C LEU A 952 52.69 -33.91 -8.06
N ILE A 953 53.74 -33.22 -8.52
CA ILE A 953 53.98 -32.90 -9.93
C ILE A 953 54.15 -34.16 -10.80
N SER A 954 54.74 -35.23 -10.26
CA SER A 954 54.91 -36.50 -10.98
C SER A 954 53.58 -37.14 -11.38
N ARG A 955 52.60 -37.14 -10.47
CA ARG A 955 51.24 -37.67 -10.72
C ARG A 955 50.43 -36.79 -11.67
N MET A 956 50.62 -35.47 -11.61
CA MET A 956 49.99 -34.55 -12.56
C MET A 956 50.50 -34.77 -14.00
N ARG A 957 51.82 -34.98 -14.17
CA ARG A 957 52.40 -35.29 -15.48
C ARG A 957 51.93 -36.64 -16.04
N GLU A 958 51.81 -37.66 -15.18
CA GLU A 958 51.27 -38.98 -15.56
C GLU A 958 49.82 -38.91 -16.04
N ALA A 959 48.98 -38.14 -15.34
CA ALA A 959 47.59 -37.90 -15.74
C ALA A 959 47.50 -37.16 -17.08
N ILE A 960 48.43 -36.24 -17.38
CA ILE A 960 48.45 -35.52 -18.66
C ILE A 960 48.95 -36.37 -19.82
N ALA A 961 49.97 -37.19 -19.62
CA ALA A 961 50.37 -38.16 -20.65
C ALA A 961 49.20 -39.08 -21.02
N SER A 962 48.35 -39.42 -20.05
CA SER A 962 47.12 -40.18 -20.30
C SER A 962 46.07 -39.36 -21.08
N LEU A 963 45.92 -38.07 -20.79
CA LEU A 963 45.03 -37.17 -21.53
C LEU A 963 45.51 -36.95 -22.97
N GLU A 964 46.81 -36.81 -23.19
CA GLU A 964 47.45 -36.69 -24.52
C GLU A 964 47.17 -37.93 -25.37
N SER A 965 47.33 -39.14 -24.79
CA SER A 965 46.98 -40.38 -25.47
C SER A 965 45.50 -40.46 -25.86
N ILE A 966 44.60 -39.97 -25.00
CA ILE A 966 43.15 -39.96 -25.28
C ILE A 966 42.79 -38.93 -26.35
N ALA A 967 43.43 -37.75 -26.34
CA ALA A 967 43.28 -36.75 -27.37
C ALA A 967 43.74 -37.28 -28.75
N GLY A 968 44.86 -38.01 -28.80
CA GLY A 968 45.32 -38.71 -30.00
C GLY A 968 44.34 -39.77 -30.51
N GLU A 969 43.74 -40.54 -29.60
CA GLU A 969 42.70 -41.54 -29.93
C GLU A 969 41.46 -40.88 -30.55
N PHE A 970 40.97 -39.78 -29.97
CA PHE A 970 39.85 -39.02 -30.51
C PHE A 970 40.17 -38.40 -31.87
N SER A 971 41.41 -37.92 -32.08
CA SER A 971 41.86 -37.43 -33.37
C SER A 971 41.87 -38.53 -34.44
N SER A 972 42.30 -39.75 -34.10
CA SER A 972 42.28 -40.87 -35.04
C SER A 972 40.87 -41.39 -35.36
N THR A 973 39.95 -41.30 -34.41
CA THR A 973 38.56 -41.79 -34.55
C THR A 973 37.66 -40.76 -35.22
N GLY A 974 38.08 -39.49 -35.29
CA GLY A 974 37.32 -38.40 -35.89
C GLY A 974 36.05 -37.99 -35.13
N SER A 975 35.80 -38.54 -33.93
CA SER A 975 34.64 -38.20 -33.09
C SER A 975 34.95 -38.34 -31.58
N ILE A 976 34.30 -37.49 -30.78
CA ILE A 976 34.39 -37.53 -29.30
C ILE A 976 33.26 -38.43 -28.78
N LEU A 977 33.61 -39.47 -28.03
CA LEU A 977 32.63 -40.40 -27.46
C LEU A 977 31.96 -39.78 -26.22
N GLU A 978 30.72 -39.35 -26.35
CA GLU A 978 29.89 -38.84 -25.25
C GLU A 978 29.43 -39.97 -24.30
N VAL A 979 29.16 -39.65 -23.03
CA VAL A 979 28.52 -40.58 -22.09
C VAL A 979 27.13 -41.00 -22.59
N ASP A 980 26.77 -42.27 -22.36
CA ASP A 980 25.40 -42.73 -22.60
C ASP A 980 24.42 -42.14 -21.57
N TRP A 981 23.58 -41.22 -22.05
CA TRP A 981 22.55 -40.54 -21.27
C TRP A 981 21.23 -41.31 -21.19
N SER A 982 21.06 -42.41 -21.93
CA SER A 982 19.80 -43.17 -22.01
C SER A 982 19.38 -43.83 -20.70
N HIS A 983 20.29 -43.97 -19.74
CA HIS A 983 20.00 -44.54 -18.42
C HIS A 983 19.21 -43.60 -17.49
N ILE A 984 19.17 -42.29 -17.77
CA ILE A 984 18.48 -41.29 -16.92
C ILE A 984 17.02 -41.19 -17.35
N ARG A 985 16.08 -41.69 -16.52
CA ARG A 985 14.66 -41.82 -16.86
C ARG A 985 13.77 -40.59 -16.54
N SER A 986 14.35 -39.47 -16.11
CA SER A 986 13.56 -38.26 -15.85
C SER A 986 12.87 -37.79 -17.14
N PHE A 987 11.58 -37.48 -17.07
CA PHE A 987 10.79 -37.04 -18.22
C PHE A 987 11.36 -35.76 -18.85
N GLU A 988 11.60 -34.74 -18.01
CA GLU A 988 12.20 -33.46 -18.40
C GLU A 988 13.58 -33.68 -19.07
N PHE A 989 14.41 -34.55 -18.49
CA PHE A 989 15.73 -34.88 -19.05
C PHE A 989 15.63 -35.54 -20.43
N GLN A 990 14.72 -36.50 -20.61
CA GLN A 990 14.55 -37.21 -21.87
C GLN A 990 13.96 -36.30 -22.97
N GLU A 991 13.08 -35.37 -22.59
CA GLU A 991 12.54 -34.37 -23.53
C GLU A 991 13.65 -33.42 -24.03
N ILE A 992 14.46 -32.89 -23.12
CA ILE A 992 15.61 -32.04 -23.47
C ILE A 992 16.62 -32.82 -24.32
N LEU A 993 16.94 -34.07 -23.95
CA LEU A 993 17.87 -34.93 -24.70
C LEU A 993 17.35 -35.22 -26.12
N LYS A 994 16.07 -35.56 -26.28
CA LYS A 994 15.44 -35.79 -27.60
C LYS A 994 15.46 -34.52 -28.44
N SER A 995 15.16 -33.38 -27.83
CA SER A 995 15.18 -32.06 -28.48
C SER A 995 16.60 -31.63 -28.88
N ARG A 996 17.61 -31.90 -28.05
CA ARG A 996 19.03 -31.71 -28.39
C ARG A 996 19.45 -32.59 -29.56
N ASN A 997 19.14 -33.88 -29.51
CA ASN A 997 19.53 -34.83 -30.55
C ASN A 997 18.87 -34.53 -31.91
N SER A 998 17.66 -33.94 -31.93
CA SER A 998 17.02 -33.48 -33.17
C SER A 998 17.69 -32.22 -33.75
N LEU A 999 18.21 -31.32 -32.91
CA LEU A 999 19.01 -30.17 -33.34
C LEU A 999 20.34 -30.61 -33.94
N ILE A 1000 21.04 -31.56 -33.29
CA ILE A 1000 22.32 -32.10 -33.78
C ILE A 1000 22.18 -32.66 -35.21
N LYS A 1001 21.08 -33.36 -35.51
CA LYS A 1001 20.80 -33.90 -36.85
C LYS A 1001 20.61 -32.82 -37.91
N ARG A 1002 20.12 -31.63 -37.54
CA ARG A 1002 19.83 -30.52 -38.46
C ARG A 1002 21.09 -29.74 -38.85
N ILE A 1003 22.05 -29.60 -37.92
CA ILE A 1003 23.28 -28.83 -38.13
C ILE A 1003 24.14 -29.43 -39.25
N ASN A 1004 24.20 -30.76 -39.36
CA ASN A 1004 25.07 -31.44 -40.33
C ASN A 1004 24.69 -31.18 -41.81
N ASN A 1005 23.52 -30.60 -42.08
CA ASN A 1005 22.99 -30.40 -43.44
C ASN A 1005 23.17 -28.96 -43.99
N LYS A 1006 23.90 -28.08 -43.31
CA LYS A 1006 23.97 -26.64 -43.65
C LYS A 1006 25.19 -26.27 -44.53
N GLN A 1007 25.03 -25.30 -45.43
CA GLN A 1007 26.05 -24.95 -46.44
C GLN A 1007 27.24 -24.16 -45.88
N CYS A 1008 27.01 -23.39 -44.82
CA CYS A 1008 27.98 -22.54 -44.13
C CYS A 1008 29.17 -23.31 -43.51
N ILE A 1009 29.04 -24.63 -43.28
CA ILE A 1009 30.13 -25.50 -42.78
C ILE A 1009 31.26 -25.65 -43.82
N ILE A 1010 30.97 -25.43 -45.10
CA ILE A 1010 31.91 -25.60 -46.21
C ILE A 1010 32.81 -24.36 -46.38
N CYS A 1011 32.50 -23.24 -45.72
CA CYS A 1011 33.25 -22.00 -45.85
C CYS A 1011 34.64 -22.07 -45.15
N PRO A 1012 35.73 -21.62 -45.81
CA PRO A 1012 37.07 -21.61 -45.21
C PRO A 1012 37.19 -20.62 -44.02
N ASP A 1013 36.49 -19.48 -44.09
CA ASP A 1013 36.50 -18.43 -43.05
C ASP A 1013 35.33 -18.56 -42.07
N TYR A 1014 34.77 -19.77 -41.94
CA TYR A 1014 33.59 -20.04 -41.10
C TYR A 1014 33.79 -19.59 -39.64
N SER A 1015 34.97 -19.79 -39.06
CA SER A 1015 35.26 -19.40 -37.66
C SER A 1015 35.13 -17.90 -37.43
N ASP A 1016 35.63 -17.10 -38.36
CA ASP A 1016 35.70 -15.64 -38.24
C ASP A 1016 34.32 -15.04 -38.49
N HIS A 1017 33.62 -15.56 -39.50
CA HIS A 1017 32.22 -15.26 -39.77
C HIS A 1017 31.32 -15.60 -38.58
N PHE A 1018 31.54 -16.75 -37.93
CA PHE A 1018 30.78 -17.18 -36.76
C PHE A 1018 31.06 -16.31 -35.53
N GLN A 1019 32.30 -15.84 -35.35
CA GLN A 1019 32.66 -14.91 -34.27
C GLN A 1019 32.00 -13.53 -34.45
N VAL A 1020 31.95 -13.01 -35.68
CA VAL A 1020 31.22 -11.77 -35.99
C VAL A 1020 29.73 -11.94 -35.67
N MET A 1021 29.11 -13.05 -36.09
CA MET A 1021 27.71 -13.35 -35.77
C MET A 1021 27.47 -13.47 -34.27
N HIS A 1022 28.37 -14.12 -33.53
CA HIS A 1022 28.29 -14.23 -32.08
C HIS A 1022 28.30 -12.84 -31.42
N SER A 1023 29.25 -11.98 -31.78
CA SER A 1023 29.33 -10.62 -31.24
C SER A 1023 28.05 -9.81 -31.51
N GLN A 1024 27.48 -9.96 -32.70
CA GLN A 1024 26.21 -9.32 -33.08
C GLN A 1024 25.03 -9.87 -32.26
N LYS A 1025 24.93 -11.19 -32.11
CA LYS A 1025 23.85 -11.85 -31.35
C LYS A 1025 23.93 -11.57 -29.86
N VAL A 1026 25.13 -11.53 -29.26
CA VAL A 1026 25.33 -11.13 -27.85
C VAL A 1026 24.91 -9.68 -27.63
N LEU A 1027 25.33 -8.75 -28.50
CA LEU A 1027 24.89 -7.36 -28.39
C LEU A 1027 23.38 -7.22 -28.59
N LYS A 1028 22.78 -7.92 -29.57
CA LYS A 1028 21.31 -7.93 -29.75
C LYS A 1028 20.60 -8.50 -28.53
N ALA A 1029 21.10 -9.59 -27.94
CA ALA A 1029 20.55 -10.18 -26.73
C ALA A 1029 20.68 -9.24 -25.52
N ASN A 1030 21.82 -8.56 -25.37
CA ASN A 1030 22.02 -7.55 -24.33
C ASN A 1030 21.08 -6.35 -24.51
N ILE A 1031 20.89 -5.86 -25.74
CA ILE A 1031 19.92 -4.82 -26.05
C ILE A 1031 18.51 -5.29 -25.75
N ALA A 1032 18.13 -6.51 -26.15
CA ALA A 1032 16.82 -7.08 -25.87
C ALA A 1032 16.58 -7.24 -24.37
N TYR A 1033 17.57 -7.71 -23.61
CA TYR A 1033 17.53 -7.81 -22.15
C TYR A 1033 17.39 -6.44 -21.49
N LEU A 1034 18.19 -5.45 -21.90
CA LEU A 1034 18.09 -4.09 -21.39
C LEU A 1034 16.75 -3.43 -21.76
N LYS A 1035 16.24 -3.65 -22.97
CA LYS A 1035 14.91 -3.17 -23.41
C LYS A 1035 13.79 -3.84 -22.62
N LEU A 1036 13.91 -5.14 -22.31
CA LEU A 1036 12.97 -5.86 -21.46
C LEU A 1036 13.02 -5.33 -20.02
N ALA A 1037 14.21 -5.06 -19.47
CA ALA A 1037 14.37 -4.49 -18.15
C ALA A 1037 13.79 -3.06 -18.03
N ILE A 1038 13.77 -2.31 -19.15
CA ILE A 1038 13.14 -0.99 -19.29
C ILE A 1038 11.62 -1.10 -19.52
N SER A 1039 11.15 -2.22 -20.06
CA SER A 1039 9.76 -2.46 -20.43
C SER A 1039 8.85 -2.49 -19.21
N ASP A 1040 7.62 -2.05 -19.38
CA ASP A 1040 6.61 -2.05 -18.32
C ASP A 1040 6.25 -3.48 -17.87
N GLN A 1041 6.52 -4.52 -18.69
CA GLN A 1041 6.31 -5.93 -18.32
C GLN A 1041 7.24 -6.43 -17.19
N ASN A 1042 8.35 -5.72 -16.90
CA ASN A 1042 9.29 -6.12 -15.86
C ASN A 1042 8.94 -5.52 -14.48
N LEU A 1043 7.86 -4.75 -14.38
CA LEU A 1043 7.38 -4.21 -13.11
C LEU A 1043 6.89 -5.35 -12.19
N GLU A 1044 7.23 -5.28 -10.91
CA GLU A 1044 7.00 -6.34 -9.92
C GLU A 1044 5.51 -6.67 -9.75
N LEU A 1045 4.65 -5.65 -9.88
CA LEU A 1045 3.21 -5.74 -9.60
C LEU A 1045 2.35 -6.05 -10.83
N ILE A 1046 2.92 -6.09 -12.04
CA ILE A 1046 2.15 -6.37 -13.27
C ILE A 1046 1.56 -7.79 -13.29
N PRO A 1047 2.28 -8.85 -12.89
CA PRO A 1047 1.69 -10.18 -12.79
C PRO A 1047 0.47 -10.24 -11.84
N ASP A 1048 0.52 -9.53 -10.71
CA ASP A 1048 -0.61 -9.42 -9.78
C ASP A 1048 -1.77 -8.63 -10.40
N TYR A 1049 -1.48 -7.56 -11.15
CA TYR A 1049 -2.48 -6.81 -11.91
C TYR A 1049 -3.21 -7.69 -12.93
N GLU A 1050 -2.49 -8.45 -13.76
CA GLU A 1050 -3.07 -9.33 -14.77
C GLU A 1050 -3.95 -10.42 -14.15
N GLN A 1051 -3.50 -11.02 -13.03
CA GLN A 1051 -4.30 -12.00 -12.28
C GLN A 1051 -5.60 -11.39 -11.74
N ARG A 1052 -5.54 -10.16 -11.21
CA ARG A 1052 -6.74 -9.45 -10.73
C ARG A 1052 -7.69 -9.07 -11.86
N ILE A 1053 -7.17 -8.66 -13.00
CA ILE A 1053 -7.96 -8.38 -14.21
C ILE A 1053 -8.67 -9.65 -14.68
N ALA A 1054 -8.00 -10.82 -14.65
CA ALA A 1054 -8.64 -12.09 -14.99
C ALA A 1054 -9.81 -12.43 -14.05
N VAL A 1055 -9.66 -12.20 -12.74
CA VAL A 1055 -10.77 -12.35 -11.77
C VAL A 1055 -11.93 -11.41 -12.09
N LEU A 1056 -11.65 -10.14 -12.40
CA LEU A 1056 -12.69 -9.15 -12.73
C LEU A 1056 -13.42 -9.50 -14.04
N ARG A 1057 -12.73 -10.09 -15.03
CA ARG A 1057 -13.35 -10.57 -16.28
C ARG A 1057 -14.26 -11.77 -16.01
N ASP A 1058 -13.79 -12.76 -15.27
CA ASP A 1058 -14.57 -13.97 -14.96
C ASP A 1058 -15.84 -13.65 -14.16
N LEU A 1059 -15.77 -12.70 -13.22
CA LEU A 1059 -16.93 -12.23 -12.45
C LEU A 1059 -17.83 -11.24 -13.23
N ARG A 1060 -17.45 -10.84 -14.45
CA ARG A 1060 -18.12 -9.85 -15.30
C ARG A 1060 -18.23 -8.46 -14.65
N PHE A 1061 -17.19 -8.03 -13.97
CA PHE A 1061 -17.02 -6.65 -13.50
C PHE A 1061 -16.47 -5.75 -14.60
N ILE A 1062 -15.68 -6.33 -15.48
CA ILE A 1062 -15.17 -5.72 -16.71
C ILE A 1062 -15.45 -6.64 -17.90
N ASP A 1063 -15.51 -6.07 -19.10
CA ASP A 1063 -15.65 -6.83 -20.34
C ASP A 1063 -14.29 -7.36 -20.86
N GLU A 1064 -14.30 -8.03 -22.02
CA GLU A 1064 -13.08 -8.52 -22.68
C GLU A 1064 -12.14 -7.39 -23.12
N ASN A 1065 -12.70 -6.21 -23.43
CA ASN A 1065 -11.97 -4.99 -23.79
C ASN A 1065 -11.48 -4.21 -22.56
N SER A 1066 -11.66 -4.74 -21.34
CA SER A 1066 -11.32 -4.11 -20.05
C SER A 1066 -12.07 -2.81 -19.76
N THR A 1067 -13.24 -2.61 -20.36
CA THR A 1067 -14.19 -1.55 -20.01
C THR A 1067 -15.02 -1.95 -18.79
N VAL A 1068 -15.37 -0.96 -17.96
CA VAL A 1068 -16.06 -1.20 -16.68
C VAL A 1068 -17.56 -1.41 -16.91
N LEU A 1069 -18.07 -2.59 -16.53
CA LEU A 1069 -19.49 -2.95 -16.59
C LEU A 1069 -20.28 -2.39 -15.39
N LEU A 1070 -21.61 -2.59 -15.37
CA LEU A 1070 -22.46 -2.15 -14.27
C LEU A 1070 -21.98 -2.69 -12.91
N LYS A 1071 -21.60 -3.97 -12.84
CA LYS A 1071 -21.01 -4.57 -11.62
C LYS A 1071 -19.77 -3.82 -11.16
N GLY A 1072 -18.84 -3.55 -12.08
CA GLY A 1072 -17.63 -2.78 -11.80
C GLY A 1072 -17.93 -1.35 -11.35
N ARG A 1073 -18.96 -0.71 -11.93
CA ARG A 1073 -19.40 0.64 -11.55
C ARG A 1073 -19.99 0.68 -10.13
N VAL A 1074 -20.75 -0.34 -9.74
CA VAL A 1074 -21.26 -0.50 -8.37
C VAL A 1074 -20.10 -0.69 -7.40
N ALA A 1075 -19.15 -1.55 -7.74
CA ALA A 1075 -17.97 -1.82 -6.92
C ALA A 1075 -17.06 -0.60 -6.73
N CYS A 1076 -17.03 0.35 -7.68
CA CYS A 1076 -16.31 1.62 -7.53
C CYS A 1076 -16.82 2.49 -6.37
N GLU A 1077 -18.09 2.34 -5.97
CA GLU A 1077 -18.66 3.11 -4.85
C GLU A 1077 -18.35 2.49 -3.48
N ILE A 1078 -17.90 1.23 -3.44
CA ILE A 1078 -17.64 0.48 -2.21
C ILE A 1078 -16.15 0.60 -1.84
N ASN A 1079 -15.86 1.14 -0.65
CA ASN A 1079 -14.49 1.32 -0.14
C ASN A 1079 -14.30 0.73 1.26
N SER A 1080 -15.36 0.61 2.06
CA SER A 1080 -15.27 0.19 3.47
C SER A 1080 -15.22 -1.33 3.68
N ALA A 1081 -15.66 -2.09 2.67
CA ALA A 1081 -15.87 -3.54 2.71
C ALA A 1081 -15.19 -4.22 1.52
N ASN A 1082 -15.21 -5.56 1.50
CA ASN A 1082 -14.79 -6.32 0.33
C ASN A 1082 -15.74 -6.03 -0.84
N GLU A 1083 -15.24 -5.27 -1.80
CA GLU A 1083 -15.99 -4.70 -2.92
C GLU A 1083 -16.61 -5.76 -3.83
N LEU A 1084 -15.96 -6.92 -3.99
CA LEU A 1084 -16.46 -7.99 -4.85
C LEU A 1084 -17.66 -8.71 -4.21
N ILE A 1085 -17.51 -9.13 -2.95
CA ILE A 1085 -18.55 -9.88 -2.23
C ILE A 1085 -19.79 -9.00 -2.02
N LEU A 1086 -19.61 -7.76 -1.60
CA LEU A 1086 -20.74 -6.85 -1.35
C LEU A 1086 -21.48 -6.49 -2.65
N THR A 1087 -20.77 -6.34 -3.78
CA THR A 1087 -21.41 -6.09 -5.09
C THR A 1087 -22.23 -7.28 -5.55
N GLU A 1088 -21.72 -8.51 -5.42
CA GLU A 1088 -22.46 -9.73 -5.74
C GLU A 1088 -23.71 -9.88 -4.87
N LEU A 1089 -23.59 -9.61 -3.57
CA LEU A 1089 -24.71 -9.66 -2.62
C LEU A 1089 -25.86 -8.72 -3.00
N ILE A 1090 -25.54 -7.50 -3.43
CA ILE A 1090 -26.54 -6.49 -3.83
C ILE A 1090 -27.20 -6.90 -5.15
N LEU A 1091 -26.43 -7.35 -6.14
CA LEU A 1091 -26.95 -7.66 -7.48
C LEU A 1091 -27.73 -8.97 -7.56
N GLU A 1092 -27.46 -9.93 -6.68
CA GLU A 1092 -28.30 -11.13 -6.52
C GLU A 1092 -29.63 -10.85 -5.79
N ASN A 1093 -29.87 -9.60 -5.42
CA ASN A 1093 -31.05 -9.15 -4.69
C ASN A 1093 -31.24 -9.87 -3.35
N ALA A 1094 -30.15 -10.32 -2.72
CA ALA A 1094 -30.19 -11.08 -1.48
C ALA A 1094 -30.81 -10.26 -0.33
N LEU A 1095 -30.70 -8.92 -0.37
CA LEU A 1095 -31.13 -8.02 0.70
C LEU A 1095 -32.61 -7.61 0.60
N ALA A 1096 -33.33 -7.92 -0.49
CA ALA A 1096 -34.72 -7.46 -0.66
C ALA A 1096 -35.69 -8.07 0.36
N GLY A 1097 -35.51 -9.32 0.76
CA GLY A 1097 -36.41 -10.00 1.70
C GLY A 1097 -36.26 -9.58 3.17
N TYR A 1098 -35.31 -8.69 3.48
CA TYR A 1098 -34.93 -8.33 4.84
C TYR A 1098 -35.42 -6.93 5.22
N GLU A 1099 -35.72 -6.77 6.51
CA GLU A 1099 -36.04 -5.47 7.11
C GLU A 1099 -34.78 -4.62 7.29
N PRO A 1100 -34.89 -3.27 7.38
CA PRO A 1100 -33.73 -2.40 7.55
C PRO A 1100 -32.80 -2.80 8.71
N GLU A 1101 -33.37 -3.23 9.85
CA GLU A 1101 -32.64 -3.73 11.02
C GLU A 1101 -31.84 -4.99 10.73
N GLU A 1102 -32.42 -5.90 9.93
CA GLU A 1102 -31.79 -7.16 9.55
C GLU A 1102 -30.67 -6.91 8.55
N VAL A 1103 -30.88 -6.02 7.58
CA VAL A 1103 -29.86 -5.68 6.57
C VAL A 1103 -28.64 -5.06 7.24
N VAL A 1104 -28.84 -4.06 8.11
CA VAL A 1104 -27.70 -3.41 8.79
C VAL A 1104 -26.96 -4.38 9.72
N ALA A 1105 -27.68 -5.30 10.37
CA ALA A 1105 -27.07 -6.36 11.16
C ALA A 1105 -26.19 -7.29 10.31
N LEU A 1106 -26.66 -7.74 9.14
CA LEU A 1106 -25.89 -8.57 8.22
C LEU A 1106 -24.64 -7.85 7.68
N LEU A 1107 -24.77 -6.56 7.33
CA LEU A 1107 -23.64 -5.75 6.84
C LEU A 1107 -22.53 -5.56 7.88
N SER A 1108 -22.80 -5.76 9.17
CA SER A 1108 -21.78 -5.68 10.23
C SER A 1108 -20.62 -6.66 10.05
N CYS A 1109 -20.85 -7.78 9.34
CA CYS A 1109 -19.83 -8.82 9.13
C CYS A 1109 -18.63 -8.36 8.28
N PHE A 1110 -18.82 -7.35 7.42
CA PHE A 1110 -17.76 -6.77 6.60
C PHE A 1110 -16.84 -5.83 7.39
N VAL A 1111 -17.34 -5.28 8.50
CA VAL A 1111 -16.67 -4.21 9.26
C VAL A 1111 -16.00 -4.77 10.52
N PHE A 1112 -16.56 -5.81 11.13
CA PHE A 1112 -16.07 -6.39 12.36
C PHE A 1112 -14.82 -7.25 12.16
N GLN A 1113 -13.73 -6.89 12.83
CA GLN A 1113 -12.42 -7.55 12.68
C GLN A 1113 -11.89 -8.20 13.97
N GLU A 1114 -12.43 -7.90 15.16
CA GLU A 1114 -11.92 -8.45 16.42
C GLU A 1114 -12.33 -9.93 16.60
N LYS A 1115 -11.69 -10.65 17.53
CA LYS A 1115 -12.14 -12.01 17.92
C LYS A 1115 -13.12 -11.86 19.08
N THR A 1116 -14.17 -12.65 19.08
CA THR A 1116 -15.18 -12.75 20.15
C THR A 1116 -15.16 -14.18 20.65
N ASP A 1117 -15.24 -14.37 21.97
CA ASP A 1117 -15.41 -15.69 22.57
C ASP A 1117 -16.90 -16.04 22.72
N VAL A 1118 -17.77 -15.03 22.68
CA VAL A 1118 -19.24 -15.18 22.71
C VAL A 1118 -19.78 -15.39 21.30
N GLU A 1119 -20.54 -16.47 21.11
CA GLU A 1119 -21.27 -16.72 19.86
C GLU A 1119 -22.63 -15.96 19.87
N PRO A 1120 -22.97 -15.26 18.78
CA PRO A 1120 -24.21 -14.47 18.70
C PRO A 1120 -25.45 -15.37 18.53
N VAL A 1121 -26.56 -14.99 19.16
CA VAL A 1121 -27.87 -15.63 18.96
C VAL A 1121 -28.55 -14.99 17.77
N LEU A 1122 -28.67 -15.72 16.66
CA LEU A 1122 -29.25 -15.23 15.42
C LEU A 1122 -30.70 -15.69 15.26
N SER A 1123 -31.52 -14.84 14.64
CA SER A 1123 -32.86 -15.26 14.20
C SER A 1123 -32.74 -16.19 12.98
N PRO A 1124 -33.72 -17.10 12.73
CA PRO A 1124 -33.67 -18.00 11.57
C PRO A 1124 -33.50 -17.27 10.23
N LYS A 1125 -34.06 -16.06 10.09
CA LYS A 1125 -33.86 -15.23 8.90
C LYS A 1125 -32.40 -14.76 8.76
N LEU A 1126 -31.80 -14.28 9.85
CA LEU A 1126 -30.41 -13.82 9.85
C LEU A 1126 -29.41 -14.96 9.61
N GLU A 1127 -29.74 -16.19 10.04
CA GLU A 1127 -28.95 -17.38 9.70
C GLU A 1127 -28.94 -17.66 8.20
N VAL A 1128 -30.12 -17.60 7.55
CA VAL A 1128 -30.22 -17.73 6.09
C VAL A 1128 -29.40 -16.64 5.38
N GLY A 1129 -29.44 -15.40 5.88
CA GLY A 1129 -28.66 -14.28 5.34
C GLY A 1129 -27.14 -14.49 5.50
N ARG A 1130 -26.70 -14.96 6.67
CA ARG A 1130 -25.30 -15.33 6.93
C ARG A 1130 -24.82 -16.39 5.97
N ASP A 1131 -25.60 -17.47 5.81
CA ASP A 1131 -25.21 -18.60 4.98
C ASP A 1131 -25.16 -18.22 3.49
N ALA A 1132 -26.06 -17.34 3.04
CA ALA A 1132 -26.01 -16.75 1.69
C ALA A 1132 -24.73 -15.93 1.47
N ILE A 1133 -24.34 -15.08 2.42
CA ILE A 1133 -23.10 -14.29 2.36
C ILE A 1133 -21.87 -15.21 2.29
N LEU A 1134 -21.84 -16.27 3.11
CA LEU A 1134 -20.75 -17.26 3.10
C LEU A 1134 -20.67 -17.99 1.76
N ALA A 1135 -21.80 -18.39 1.18
CA ALA A 1135 -21.83 -19.05 -0.12
C ALA A 1135 -21.26 -18.16 -1.26
N ILE A 1136 -21.59 -16.86 -1.25
CA ILE A 1136 -21.03 -15.88 -2.20
C ILE A 1136 -19.53 -15.70 -1.97
N SER A 1137 -19.11 -15.57 -0.69
CA SER A 1137 -17.69 -15.46 -0.32
C SER A 1137 -16.88 -16.66 -0.82
N ASP A 1138 -17.38 -17.88 -0.66
CA ASP A 1138 -16.73 -19.10 -1.11
C ASP A 1138 -16.68 -19.21 -2.65
N ARG A 1139 -17.70 -18.69 -3.34
CA ARG A 1139 -17.70 -18.61 -4.82
C ARG A 1139 -16.63 -17.65 -5.33
N VAL A 1140 -16.57 -16.43 -4.77
CA VAL A 1140 -15.55 -15.44 -5.13
C VAL A 1140 -14.16 -15.95 -4.77
N GLY A 1141 -13.99 -16.56 -3.59
CA GLY A 1141 -12.73 -17.14 -3.15
C GLY A 1141 -12.21 -18.23 -4.08
N ARG A 1142 -13.09 -19.11 -4.60
CA ARG A 1142 -12.70 -20.14 -5.59
C ARG A 1142 -12.17 -19.54 -6.89
N ILE A 1143 -12.75 -18.44 -7.37
CA ILE A 1143 -12.30 -17.76 -8.59
C ILE A 1143 -10.96 -17.06 -8.35
N GLN A 1144 -10.77 -16.45 -7.18
CA GLN A 1144 -9.48 -15.87 -6.80
C GLN A 1144 -8.38 -16.94 -6.70
N ASP A 1145 -8.68 -18.09 -6.10
CA ASP A 1145 -7.76 -19.22 -6.00
C ASP A 1145 -7.44 -19.83 -7.39
N LEU A 1146 -8.42 -19.85 -8.33
CA LEU A 1146 -8.23 -20.32 -9.71
C LEU A 1146 -7.16 -19.50 -10.45
N HIS A 1147 -7.19 -18.18 -10.31
CA HIS A 1147 -6.23 -17.25 -10.91
C HIS A 1147 -4.95 -17.04 -10.07
N LYS A 1148 -4.80 -17.81 -8.97
CA LYS A 1148 -3.62 -17.78 -8.07
C LYS A 1148 -3.31 -16.41 -7.47
N VAL A 1149 -4.32 -15.59 -7.25
CA VAL A 1149 -4.16 -14.31 -6.55
C VAL A 1149 -3.68 -14.58 -5.12
N ALA A 1150 -2.70 -13.83 -4.64
CA ALA A 1150 -2.10 -14.04 -3.32
C ALA A 1150 -3.17 -13.97 -2.19
N SER A 1151 -3.36 -15.09 -1.50
CA SER A 1151 -4.50 -15.32 -0.59
C SER A 1151 -4.39 -14.62 0.78
N GLU A 1152 -3.22 -14.07 1.14
CA GLU A 1152 -2.97 -13.53 2.49
C GLU A 1152 -3.78 -12.28 2.84
N ASP A 1153 -4.24 -11.52 1.84
CA ASP A 1153 -4.86 -10.20 2.04
C ASP A 1153 -6.39 -10.21 2.13
N PHE A 1154 -7.07 -11.26 1.65
CA PHE A 1154 -8.53 -11.25 1.47
C PHE A 1154 -9.28 -12.36 2.24
N ARG A 1155 -8.56 -13.32 2.84
CA ARG A 1155 -9.14 -14.27 3.80
C ARG A 1155 -9.35 -13.64 5.19
N SER A 1156 -9.77 -12.38 5.25
CA SER A 1156 -10.45 -11.87 6.44
C SER A 1156 -11.77 -12.64 6.53
N SER A 1157 -11.79 -13.74 7.28
CA SER A 1157 -13.02 -14.51 7.53
C SER A 1157 -14.10 -13.52 7.95
N LEU A 1158 -15.17 -13.36 7.17
CA LEU A 1158 -16.30 -12.54 7.55
C LEU A 1158 -16.73 -12.93 8.96
N LYS A 1159 -16.85 -11.95 9.86
CA LYS A 1159 -17.07 -12.22 11.28
C LYS A 1159 -18.47 -11.78 11.68
N PHE A 1160 -19.28 -12.74 12.13
CA PHE A 1160 -20.67 -12.49 12.47
C PHE A 1160 -20.91 -12.15 13.95
N GLY A 1161 -19.85 -12.01 14.75
CA GLY A 1161 -19.93 -11.86 16.21
C GLY A 1161 -20.75 -10.67 16.73
N LEU A 1162 -20.91 -9.60 15.95
CA LEU A 1162 -21.68 -8.41 16.33
C LEU A 1162 -23.03 -8.27 15.62
N VAL A 1163 -23.47 -9.29 14.87
CA VAL A 1163 -24.75 -9.23 14.11
C VAL A 1163 -25.93 -9.04 15.08
N GLU A 1164 -25.98 -9.81 16.17
CA GLU A 1164 -27.03 -9.68 17.20
C GLU A 1164 -27.03 -8.28 17.86
N VAL A 1165 -25.84 -7.79 18.22
CA VAL A 1165 -25.61 -6.48 18.86
C VAL A 1165 -26.14 -5.35 17.97
N VAL A 1166 -25.82 -5.38 16.68
CA VAL A 1166 -26.25 -4.35 15.72
C VAL A 1166 -27.75 -4.45 15.43
N TYR A 1167 -28.30 -5.67 15.36
CA TYR A 1167 -29.73 -5.89 15.17
C TYR A 1167 -30.56 -5.28 16.30
N GLU A 1168 -30.20 -5.55 17.55
CA GLU A 1168 -30.90 -5.00 18.72
C GLU A 1168 -30.66 -3.49 18.88
N TRP A 1169 -29.48 -2.98 18.48
CA TRP A 1169 -29.26 -1.53 18.37
C TRP A 1169 -30.21 -0.88 17.37
N ALA A 1170 -30.38 -1.48 16.19
CA ALA A 1170 -31.26 -0.94 15.15
C ALA A 1170 -32.74 -0.95 15.58
N LYS A 1171 -33.16 -1.90 16.43
CA LYS A 1171 -34.50 -1.94 17.03
C LYS A 1171 -34.76 -0.88 18.10
N GLY A 1172 -33.74 -0.19 18.60
CA GLY A 1172 -33.88 0.83 19.64
C GLY A 1172 -33.49 0.39 21.05
N MET A 1173 -32.82 -0.76 21.23
CA MET A 1173 -32.36 -1.20 22.55
C MET A 1173 -31.37 -0.18 23.16
N PRO A 1174 -31.45 0.15 24.47
CA PRO A 1174 -30.48 1.01 25.13
C PRO A 1174 -29.06 0.43 25.14
N PHE A 1175 -28.05 1.30 25.07
CA PHE A 1175 -26.65 0.86 24.94
C PHE A 1175 -26.17 0.00 26.12
N GLU A 1176 -26.65 0.26 27.34
CA GLU A 1176 -26.34 -0.52 28.55
C GLU A 1176 -26.71 -2.00 28.43
N GLN A 1177 -27.82 -2.32 27.75
CA GLN A 1177 -28.26 -3.70 27.58
C GLN A 1177 -27.44 -4.41 26.51
N ILE A 1178 -27.09 -3.70 25.45
CA ILE A 1178 -26.31 -4.21 24.32
C ILE A 1178 -24.90 -4.59 24.75
N THR A 1179 -24.28 -3.82 25.65
CA THR A 1179 -22.95 -4.15 26.18
C THR A 1179 -22.92 -5.44 27.00
N ASN A 1180 -24.07 -5.96 27.43
CA ASN A 1180 -24.16 -7.24 28.14
C ASN A 1180 -24.30 -8.45 27.21
N LEU A 1181 -24.60 -8.23 25.91
CA LEU A 1181 -24.78 -9.30 24.93
C LEU A 1181 -23.45 -9.83 24.37
N THR A 1182 -22.35 -9.06 24.51
CA THR A 1182 -21.04 -9.41 23.95
C THR A 1182 -19.92 -9.10 24.94
N ASP A 1183 -18.81 -9.83 24.83
CA ASP A 1183 -17.55 -9.59 25.52
C ASP A 1183 -16.69 -8.50 24.84
N VAL A 1184 -17.10 -8.04 23.65
CA VAL A 1184 -16.42 -6.99 22.89
C VAL A 1184 -16.51 -5.65 23.62
N ALA A 1185 -15.37 -4.96 23.73
CA ALA A 1185 -15.30 -3.66 24.40
C ALA A 1185 -16.21 -2.60 23.75
N GLU A 1186 -16.78 -1.72 24.57
CA GLU A 1186 -17.82 -0.77 24.17
C GLU A 1186 -17.36 0.18 23.06
N GLY A 1187 -16.10 0.63 23.11
CA GLY A 1187 -15.50 1.47 22.07
C GLY A 1187 -15.31 0.76 20.73
N THR A 1188 -15.15 -0.57 20.71
CA THR A 1188 -15.12 -1.35 19.47
C THR A 1188 -16.53 -1.39 18.86
N ILE A 1189 -17.57 -1.60 19.67
CA ILE A 1189 -18.98 -1.57 19.22
C ILE A 1189 -19.30 -0.23 18.55
N VAL A 1190 -18.97 0.89 19.20
CA VAL A 1190 -19.17 2.24 18.63
C VAL A 1190 -18.41 2.40 17.30
N ARG A 1191 -17.18 1.90 17.20
CA ARG A 1191 -16.39 1.96 15.95
C ARG A 1191 -17.02 1.15 14.82
N VAL A 1192 -17.57 -0.02 15.13
CA VAL A 1192 -18.23 -0.87 14.13
C VAL A 1192 -19.48 -0.19 13.61
N ILE A 1193 -20.34 0.34 14.50
CA ILE A 1193 -21.58 1.02 14.07
C ILE A 1193 -21.29 2.32 13.30
N THR A 1194 -20.27 3.08 13.70
CA THR A 1194 -19.87 4.30 12.95
C THR A 1194 -19.32 3.97 11.56
N ARG A 1195 -18.47 2.95 11.42
CA ARG A 1195 -18.03 2.44 10.09
C ARG A 1195 -19.19 1.86 9.29
N LEU A 1196 -20.17 1.25 9.95
CA LEU A 1196 -21.34 0.69 9.30
C LEU A 1196 -22.22 1.79 8.66
N ASP A 1197 -22.25 3.00 9.23
CA ASP A 1197 -22.87 4.15 8.54
C ASP A 1197 -22.21 4.45 7.20
N GLU A 1198 -20.88 4.37 7.13
CA GLU A 1198 -20.13 4.55 5.89
C GLU A 1198 -20.51 3.45 4.90
N THR A 1199 -20.52 2.17 5.31
CA THR A 1199 -20.96 1.06 4.45
C THR A 1199 -22.41 1.23 3.97
N CYS A 1200 -23.35 1.61 4.84
CA CYS A 1200 -24.74 1.87 4.43
C CYS A 1200 -24.82 3.04 3.42
N ARG A 1201 -23.93 4.05 3.53
CA ARG A 1201 -23.87 5.16 2.59
C ARG A 1201 -23.39 4.70 1.22
N GLU A 1202 -22.38 3.85 1.19
CA GLU A 1202 -21.83 3.25 -0.02
C GLU A 1202 -22.87 2.35 -0.71
N VAL A 1203 -23.55 1.48 0.05
CA VAL A 1203 -24.64 0.62 -0.48
C VAL A 1203 -25.81 1.46 -0.98
N ARG A 1204 -26.16 2.56 -0.29
CA ARG A 1204 -27.19 3.50 -0.76
C ARG A 1204 -26.80 4.17 -2.08
N ASP A 1205 -25.56 4.65 -2.19
CA ASP A 1205 -25.09 5.29 -3.41
C ASP A 1205 -24.92 4.26 -4.56
N ALA A 1206 -24.56 3.01 -4.26
CA ALA A 1206 -24.60 1.87 -5.18
C ALA A 1206 -26.01 1.53 -5.66
N ALA A 1207 -27.01 1.48 -4.76
CA ALA A 1207 -28.41 1.25 -5.11
C ALA A 1207 -28.93 2.31 -6.09
N ARG A 1208 -28.50 3.57 -5.93
CA ARG A 1208 -28.79 4.65 -6.89
C ARG A 1208 -28.19 4.39 -8.27
N VAL A 1209 -26.99 3.81 -8.36
CA VAL A 1209 -26.35 3.45 -9.64
C VAL A 1209 -27.07 2.28 -10.32
N ILE A 1210 -27.53 1.30 -9.53
CA ILE A 1210 -28.31 0.16 -10.02
C ILE A 1210 -29.71 0.60 -10.48
N GLY A 1211 -30.30 1.58 -9.80
CA GLY A 1211 -31.68 2.02 -10.01
C GLY A 1211 -32.69 1.35 -9.08
N ASP A 1212 -32.23 0.70 -8.00
CA ASP A 1212 -33.10 0.09 -6.99
C ASP A 1212 -33.51 1.12 -5.93
N ALA A 1213 -34.74 1.63 -6.06
CA ALA A 1213 -35.31 2.61 -5.14
C ALA A 1213 -35.69 2.01 -3.78
N GLU A 1214 -35.99 0.72 -3.70
CA GLU A 1214 -36.39 0.06 -2.46
C GLU A 1214 -35.17 -0.12 -1.56
N LEU A 1215 -34.08 -0.66 -2.10
CA LEU A 1215 -32.82 -0.79 -1.37
C LEU A 1215 -32.27 0.58 -0.94
N PHE A 1216 -32.38 1.58 -1.82
CA PHE A 1216 -32.00 2.96 -1.49
C PHE A 1216 -32.72 3.45 -0.22
N LYS A 1217 -34.06 3.30 -0.18
CA LYS A 1217 -34.88 3.71 0.95
C LYS A 1217 -34.59 2.88 2.21
N LYS A 1218 -34.42 1.55 2.08
CA LYS A 1218 -34.02 0.68 3.20
C LYS A 1218 -32.70 1.11 3.82
N MET A 1219 -31.72 1.52 3.01
CA MET A 1219 -30.44 2.00 3.53
C MET A 1219 -30.57 3.35 4.24
N GLU A 1220 -31.42 4.26 3.76
CA GLU A 1220 -31.71 5.52 4.48
C GLU A 1220 -32.39 5.25 5.83
N GLU A 1221 -33.38 4.36 5.87
CA GLU A 1221 -34.04 3.96 7.12
C GLU A 1221 -33.06 3.27 8.08
N SER A 1222 -32.19 2.39 7.57
CA SER A 1222 -31.13 1.73 8.34
C SER A 1222 -30.19 2.76 8.97
N GLN A 1223 -29.75 3.77 8.21
CA GLN A 1223 -28.90 4.85 8.71
C GLN A 1223 -29.57 5.64 9.83
N ILE A 1224 -30.86 5.95 9.68
CA ILE A 1224 -31.62 6.68 10.71
C ILE A 1224 -31.70 5.86 12.00
N LYS A 1225 -31.96 4.55 11.91
CA LYS A 1225 -32.08 3.66 13.08
C LYS A 1225 -30.78 3.51 13.87
N ILE A 1226 -29.63 3.47 13.20
CA ILE A 1226 -28.32 3.34 13.88
C ILE A 1226 -27.76 4.68 14.41
N LYS A 1227 -28.15 5.81 13.81
CA LYS A 1227 -27.66 7.16 14.14
C LYS A 1227 -28.32 7.77 15.36
N ARG A 1228 -28.00 7.26 16.55
CA ARG A 1228 -28.52 7.79 17.81
C ARG A 1228 -27.53 7.71 18.97
N ASP A 1229 -27.85 8.46 20.02
CA ASP A 1229 -27.29 8.33 21.37
C ASP A 1229 -25.75 8.36 21.42
N ILE A 1230 -25.15 7.61 22.35
CA ILE A 1230 -23.69 7.58 22.60
C ILE A 1230 -22.82 7.29 21.37
N VAL A 1231 -23.32 6.52 20.39
CA VAL A 1231 -22.54 6.08 19.21
C VAL A 1231 -22.14 7.27 18.33
N PHE A 1232 -23.05 8.24 18.15
CA PHE A 1232 -22.85 9.43 17.31
C PHE A 1232 -22.80 10.72 18.14
N ALA A 1233 -22.43 10.61 19.43
CA ALA A 1233 -22.25 11.76 20.29
C ALA A 1233 -21.18 12.72 19.72
N ALA A 1234 -21.45 14.02 19.77
CA ALA A 1234 -20.53 15.03 19.24
C ALA A 1234 -19.21 15.06 20.03
N SER A 1235 -18.09 15.08 19.30
CA SER A 1235 -16.73 15.17 19.85
C SER A 1235 -16.54 16.37 20.77
N LEU A 1236 -15.85 16.20 21.89
CA LEU A 1236 -15.52 17.25 22.87
C LEU A 1236 -14.55 18.30 22.33
N TYR A 1237 -13.94 18.05 21.17
CA TYR A 1237 -13.05 18.99 20.50
C TYR A 1237 -13.78 20.09 19.70
N PHE A 1238 -15.07 19.91 19.39
CA PHE A 1238 -15.88 20.86 18.62
C PHE A 1238 -16.37 22.07 19.42
#